data_AF-A0A178VZY5-F1
#
_entry.id   AF-A0A178VZY5-F1
#
_cell.length_a   1.000
_cell.length_b   1.000
_cell.length_c   1.000
_cell.angle_alpha   90.00
_cell.angle_beta   90.00
_cell.angle_gamma   90.00
#
_symmetry.space_group_name_H-M   'P 1'
#
loop_
_entity.id
_entity.type
_entity.pdbx_description
1 polymer ?
#
loop_
_entity_poly.entity_id
_entity_poly.type
_entity_poly.pdbx_seq_one_letter_code
_entity_poly.pdbx_strand_id
1 'polypeptide(L)'
;MAIFSKLHLLFFSFIIATCTISIVSGTVFTLSNRCNFTVWPGILTANRTLLRGGGFALASGSSVNLTVSPGAPPATLAEFRIGSSGKKYTVQDSYDVSLVDGYNVQVKITPQGGSGNCKTAGCVSDVNAICPKELRVNGSSGVVACKSACEAFNKPEYCCTGAFSKPETCPPTKYSKIFKGACPTAYSYVQTTPNIGFELSSEESAMAVPFLSSSLQLTPTSPILFTKVTPTPIIHNHRSTCTIPTKPRLRLLRRSAVAGTAVSDQTEGGGDVLLNPEEEKRVEVADYDWTEEWYPLYLTKNVPEDAPLGLTVYDRQIVLYKDGEGTLRCYEDRCPHRLAKLSEGQLIDGRLECLYHGWQFEGEGKCVKIPQLPASAKIPKAACVKTYEVKDSQGVVWVWMSTKTPPNPEKLPWFENFARPGFFDISTTHELPYDHSILLENLMDPAHVPISHDRTDFTAKREDAQPLVFEVTERSNRGFAGTWGREKEGGKGSNLLRFDAPCVLQNNREFEGKDGVKNYFSGLFLCRPTGQGKSMLIVRFGVTKRSPLVSVLPQWFWHQNACKVFEQDMGFLSSQNEVLMKEKVPTKDLYLNLKSSDTWVAEYRKWMDKVGHGMPYHFGHRTISLPKVPPVVEHAPAGLIAALSASYPAKGGIGTMHAPNLANRYFRHIIHCRSCSNVIKSFELWKNILSATAVALTALAILVVSRQWKAVLLGSAALCSAAAYTCLRAINLNTNNFIRTHRRL
;
A
#
# COMPACT_ATOMS: atom_id res chain seq x y z
N MET A 1 18.73 -7.95 -66.32
CA MET A 1 18.11 -6.91 -65.46
C MET A 1 16.59 -7.00 -65.62
N ALA A 2 15.81 -7.38 -64.58
CA ALA A 2 14.33 -7.50 -64.72
C ALA A 2 13.50 -7.51 -63.40
N ILE A 3 14.10 -7.77 -62.22
CA ILE A 3 13.32 -8.12 -61.01
C ILE A 3 13.25 -6.99 -59.96
N PHE A 4 14.26 -6.11 -59.86
CA PHE A 4 14.34 -5.09 -58.79
C PHE A 4 13.34 -3.93 -58.89
N SER A 5 12.59 -3.78 -59.99
CA SER A 5 11.79 -2.56 -60.27
C SER A 5 10.43 -2.51 -59.55
N LYS A 6 9.82 -3.65 -59.20
CA LYS A 6 8.41 -3.66 -58.71
C LYS A 6 8.23 -3.28 -57.24
N LEU A 7 9.27 -3.40 -56.40
CA LEU A 7 9.13 -3.16 -54.95
C LEU A 7 9.08 -1.66 -54.60
N HIS A 8 9.81 -0.81 -55.33
CA HIS A 8 9.80 0.65 -55.08
C HIS A 8 8.53 1.35 -55.57
N LEU A 9 7.87 0.84 -56.62
CA LEU A 9 6.58 1.38 -57.09
C LEU A 9 5.46 1.20 -56.07
N LEU A 10 5.41 0.06 -55.37
CA LEU A 10 4.49 -0.15 -54.25
C LEU A 10 4.80 0.79 -53.07
N PHE A 11 6.08 1.07 -52.81
CA PHE A 11 6.51 1.97 -51.73
C PHE A 11 6.14 3.44 -52.01
N PHE A 12 6.32 3.93 -53.24
CA PHE A 12 5.96 5.30 -53.63
C PHE A 12 4.45 5.53 -53.69
N SER A 13 3.67 4.53 -54.13
CA SER A 13 2.20 4.56 -54.11
C SER A 13 1.65 4.85 -52.70
N PHE A 14 2.24 4.22 -51.68
CA PHE A 14 1.83 4.37 -50.29
C PHE A 14 2.13 5.77 -49.71
N ILE A 15 3.18 6.45 -50.18
CA ILE A 15 3.59 7.78 -49.69
C ILE A 15 2.65 8.88 -50.21
N ILE A 16 2.21 8.80 -51.46
CA ILE A 16 1.36 9.86 -52.06
C ILE A 16 -0.05 9.85 -51.45
N ALA A 17 -0.55 8.68 -51.01
CA ALA A 17 -1.87 8.51 -50.42
C ALA A 17 -2.06 9.19 -49.04
N THR A 18 -1.00 9.73 -48.40
CA THR A 18 -1.08 10.31 -47.05
C THR A 18 -1.14 11.84 -47.00
N CYS A 19 -1.09 12.54 -48.14
CA CYS A 19 -0.72 13.97 -48.17
C CYS A 19 -1.77 14.94 -48.75
N THR A 20 -3.06 14.85 -48.36
CA THR A 20 -3.99 16.03 -48.33
C THR A 20 -5.27 15.77 -47.52
N ILE A 21 -5.27 16.01 -46.20
CA ILE A 21 -6.47 16.51 -45.49
C ILE A 21 -6.02 17.51 -44.41
N SER A 22 -6.37 18.78 -44.57
CA SER A 22 -6.15 19.81 -43.55
C SER A 22 -7.29 19.82 -42.53
N ILE A 23 -7.15 19.06 -41.44
CA ILE A 23 -8.06 19.15 -40.29
C ILE A 23 -7.50 20.16 -39.29
N VAL A 24 -8.21 21.27 -39.09
CA VAL A 24 -7.91 22.22 -38.01
C VAL A 24 -8.30 21.57 -36.68
N SER A 25 -7.31 21.06 -35.96
CA SER A 25 -7.48 20.45 -34.63
C SER A 25 -6.55 21.13 -33.63
N GLY A 26 -7.10 21.55 -32.49
CA GLY A 26 -6.40 22.34 -31.46
C GLY A 26 -5.39 21.53 -30.64
N THR A 27 -4.34 21.03 -31.28
CA THR A 27 -3.34 20.12 -30.70
C THR A 27 -2.04 20.84 -30.33
N VAL A 28 -2.15 21.98 -29.63
CA VAL A 28 -0.98 22.76 -29.17
C VAL A 28 -1.16 23.25 -27.74
N PHE A 29 -0.51 22.59 -26.79
CA PHE A 29 -0.37 23.09 -25.42
C PHE A 29 0.85 24.01 -25.34
N THR A 30 0.68 25.22 -24.80
CA THR A 30 1.78 26.18 -24.58
C THR A 30 2.20 26.16 -23.12
N LEU A 31 3.36 25.55 -22.82
CA LEU A 31 3.96 25.61 -21.48
C LEU A 31 4.82 26.86 -21.38
N SER A 32 4.53 27.75 -20.44
CA SER A 32 5.31 28.96 -20.17
C SER A 32 5.90 28.91 -18.76
N ASN A 33 7.22 29.07 -18.65
CA ASN A 33 7.89 29.20 -17.37
C ASN A 33 7.85 30.68 -16.92
N ARG A 34 7.14 30.95 -15.82
CA ARG A 34 7.09 32.27 -15.18
C ARG A 34 7.90 32.36 -13.88
N CYS A 35 8.61 31.30 -13.51
CA CYS A 35 9.61 31.34 -12.44
C CYS A 35 10.85 32.12 -12.90
N ASN A 36 11.58 32.73 -11.96
CA ASN A 36 12.84 33.45 -12.22
C ASN A 36 14.06 32.51 -12.40
N PHE A 37 13.84 31.21 -12.57
CA PHE A 37 14.84 30.18 -12.78
C PHE A 37 14.37 29.17 -13.85
N THR A 38 15.31 28.47 -14.48
CA THR A 38 15.01 27.40 -15.43
C THR A 38 14.29 26.24 -14.75
N VAL A 39 13.23 25.72 -15.38
CA VAL A 39 12.51 24.51 -14.95
C VAL A 39 12.70 23.39 -15.97
N TRP A 40 12.45 22.14 -15.57
CA TRP A 40 12.58 20.97 -16.44
C TRP A 40 11.27 20.18 -16.51
N PRO A 41 10.29 20.55 -17.35
CA PRO A 41 9.02 19.84 -17.44
C PRO A 41 9.20 18.44 -18.05
N GLY A 42 8.71 17.42 -17.34
CA GLY A 42 8.56 16.06 -17.87
C GLY A 42 7.25 15.89 -18.64
N ILE A 43 7.23 15.00 -19.64
CA ILE A 43 6.03 14.63 -20.39
C ILE A 43 5.96 13.11 -20.50
N LEU A 44 4.83 12.51 -20.11
CA LEU A 44 4.57 11.09 -20.28
C LEU A 44 3.15 10.89 -20.84
N THR A 45 3.03 10.13 -21.93
CA THR A 45 1.75 9.74 -22.51
C THR A 45 1.33 8.35 -22.04
N ALA A 46 0.03 8.05 -22.02
CA ALA A 46 -0.49 6.74 -21.61
C ALA A 46 0.06 5.57 -22.45
N ASN A 47 0.35 5.80 -23.73
CA ASN A 47 0.96 4.82 -24.64
C ASN A 47 2.50 4.77 -24.56
N ARG A 48 3.13 5.42 -23.56
CA ARG A 48 4.58 5.47 -23.32
C ARG A 48 5.42 6.07 -24.47
N THR A 49 4.80 6.85 -25.35
CA THR A 49 5.51 7.56 -26.44
C THR A 49 6.18 8.82 -25.89
N LEU A 50 7.51 8.88 -25.96
CA LEU A 50 8.30 9.96 -25.35
C LEU A 50 8.27 11.26 -26.17
N LEU A 51 7.18 12.03 -26.03
CA LEU A 51 7.11 13.40 -26.53
C LEU A 51 8.28 14.23 -25.97
N ARG A 52 9.00 14.95 -26.85
CA ARG A 52 10.25 15.67 -26.53
C ARG A 52 11.32 14.82 -25.80
N GLY A 53 11.29 13.48 -25.91
CA GLY A 53 12.21 12.59 -25.21
C GLY A 53 11.86 12.32 -23.73
N GLY A 54 10.68 12.72 -23.27
CA GLY A 54 10.20 12.52 -21.89
C GLY A 54 10.41 13.72 -20.96
N GLY A 55 11.20 14.71 -21.36
CA GLY A 55 11.37 15.96 -20.63
C GLY A 55 12.38 16.89 -21.31
N PHE A 56 12.34 18.19 -20.98
CA PHE A 56 13.16 19.22 -21.61
C PHE A 56 13.46 20.37 -20.63
N ALA A 57 14.45 21.21 -20.93
CA ALA A 57 14.73 22.43 -20.16
C ALA A 57 13.91 23.62 -20.69
N LEU A 58 13.36 24.44 -19.79
CA LEU A 58 12.58 25.64 -20.12
C LEU A 58 13.06 26.83 -19.27
N ALA A 59 13.79 27.75 -19.89
CA ALA A 59 14.39 28.90 -19.20
C ALA A 59 13.34 29.87 -18.64
N SER A 60 13.75 30.70 -17.67
CA SER A 60 12.91 31.77 -17.10
C SER A 60 12.28 32.65 -18.19
N GLY A 61 10.98 32.95 -18.07
CA GLY A 61 10.22 33.75 -19.02
C GLY A 61 9.93 33.09 -20.38
N SER A 62 10.49 31.90 -20.66
CA SER A 62 10.35 31.23 -21.95
C SER A 62 9.09 30.38 -22.04
N SER A 63 8.63 30.11 -23.27
CA SER A 63 7.53 29.17 -23.52
C SER A 63 7.84 28.18 -24.65
N VAL A 64 7.19 27.02 -24.62
CA VAL A 64 7.29 26.00 -25.66
C VAL A 64 5.92 25.43 -26.02
N ASN A 65 5.76 25.10 -27.30
CA ASN A 65 4.58 24.45 -27.84
C ASN A 65 4.77 22.92 -27.88
N LEU A 66 3.76 22.19 -27.39
CA LEU A 66 3.68 20.73 -27.34
C LEU A 66 2.45 20.23 -28.11
N THR A 67 2.65 19.27 -29.01
CA THR A 67 1.58 18.67 -29.80
C THR A 67 1.33 17.22 -29.37
N VAL A 68 0.05 16.86 -29.25
CA VAL A 68 -0.43 15.58 -28.72
C VAL A 68 -1.57 15.09 -29.61
N SER A 69 -1.60 13.80 -29.93
CA SER A 69 -2.70 13.19 -30.70
C SER A 69 -3.99 13.13 -29.87
N PRO A 70 -5.17 13.42 -30.46
CA PRO A 70 -6.46 13.29 -29.77
C PRO A 70 -6.80 11.81 -29.46
N GLY A 71 -7.65 11.60 -28.46
CA GLY A 71 -8.23 10.29 -28.16
C GLY A 71 -9.28 9.89 -29.20
N ALA A 72 -9.47 8.58 -29.40
CA ALA A 72 -10.47 8.04 -30.33
C ALA A 72 -11.80 7.75 -29.61
N PRO A 73 -12.96 8.22 -30.13
CA PRO A 73 -14.27 7.80 -29.67
C PRO A 73 -14.52 6.28 -29.82
N PRO A 74 -15.42 5.66 -29.02
CA PRO A 74 -16.19 6.28 -27.94
C PRO A 74 -15.36 6.59 -26.69
N ALA A 75 -15.53 7.81 -26.15
CA ALA A 75 -14.79 8.29 -24.99
C ALA A 75 -15.67 9.12 -24.04
N THR A 76 -15.65 8.76 -22.75
CA THR A 76 -16.11 9.66 -21.68
C THR A 76 -15.04 10.72 -21.44
N LEU A 77 -15.35 11.99 -21.71
CA LEU A 77 -14.43 13.11 -21.51
C LEU A 77 -14.64 13.78 -20.16
N ALA A 78 -13.58 14.36 -19.60
CA ALA A 78 -13.63 15.28 -18.48
C ALA A 78 -12.96 16.59 -18.90
N GLU A 79 -13.71 17.68 -18.94
CA GLU A 79 -13.23 18.99 -19.38
C GLU A 79 -12.92 19.89 -18.19
N PHE A 80 -11.84 20.67 -18.31
CA PHE A 80 -11.41 21.67 -17.33
C PHE A 80 -11.00 22.93 -18.06
N ARG A 81 -11.53 24.08 -17.63
CA ARG A 81 -11.17 25.40 -18.16
C ARG A 81 -10.80 26.27 -16.97
N ILE A 82 -9.49 26.48 -16.81
CA ILE A 82 -8.93 27.31 -15.74
C ILE A 82 -9.16 28.78 -16.09
N GLY A 83 -9.67 29.52 -15.12
CA GLY A 83 -9.94 30.95 -15.22
C GLY A 83 -8.68 31.79 -15.27
N SER A 84 -8.84 33.06 -15.62
CA SER A 84 -7.77 34.06 -15.57
C SER A 84 -8.31 35.33 -14.92
N SER A 85 -7.60 35.80 -13.89
CA SER A 85 -7.91 37.05 -13.21
C SER A 85 -7.10 38.19 -13.81
N GLY A 86 -7.80 39.19 -14.35
CA GLY A 86 -7.21 40.44 -14.83
C GLY A 86 -7.88 41.64 -14.15
N LYS A 87 -7.21 42.81 -14.15
CA LYS A 87 -7.65 44.06 -13.47
C LYS A 87 -9.02 44.64 -13.88
N LYS A 88 -9.82 43.94 -14.69
CA LYS A 88 -11.17 44.35 -15.12
C LYS A 88 -12.19 43.20 -15.17
N TYR A 89 -11.75 41.94 -15.17
CA TYR A 89 -12.61 40.75 -15.20
C TYR A 89 -11.91 39.58 -14.51
N THR A 90 -12.62 38.90 -13.59
CA THR A 90 -12.30 37.55 -13.14
C THR A 90 -13.07 36.55 -14.00
N VAL A 91 -12.37 35.74 -14.78
CA VAL A 91 -12.95 34.51 -15.34
C VAL A 91 -12.82 33.43 -14.27
N GLN A 92 -13.92 32.79 -13.91
CA GLN A 92 -13.96 31.68 -12.96
C GLN A 92 -13.47 30.37 -13.58
N ASP A 93 -12.98 29.47 -12.73
CA ASP A 93 -12.71 28.08 -13.11
C ASP A 93 -14.02 27.36 -13.41
N SER A 94 -13.97 26.40 -14.34
CA SER A 94 -15.11 25.52 -14.65
C SER A 94 -14.67 24.12 -15.07
N TYR A 95 -15.50 23.13 -14.76
CA TYR A 95 -15.31 21.74 -15.17
C TYR A 95 -16.63 21.10 -15.59
N ASP A 96 -16.56 20.07 -16.44
CA ASP A 96 -17.68 19.19 -16.75
C ASP A 96 -17.22 17.78 -17.14
N VAL A 97 -18.18 16.86 -17.31
CA VAL A 97 -17.94 15.52 -17.85
C VAL A 97 -18.85 15.33 -19.04
N SER A 98 -18.29 14.99 -20.21
CA SER A 98 -19.00 14.97 -21.48
C SER A 98 -19.06 13.57 -22.09
N LEU A 99 -20.25 13.23 -22.56
CA LEU A 99 -20.61 11.99 -23.25
C LEU A 99 -21.01 12.24 -24.71
N VAL A 100 -20.70 13.44 -25.25
CA VAL A 100 -20.94 13.81 -26.65
C VAL A 100 -20.20 12.86 -27.60
N ASP A 101 -19.00 12.45 -27.21
CA ASP A 101 -18.17 11.48 -27.94
C ASP A 101 -18.41 10.03 -27.47
N GLY A 102 -19.53 9.78 -26.78
CA GLY A 102 -19.95 8.46 -26.31
C GLY A 102 -19.58 8.20 -24.85
N TYR A 103 -19.48 6.92 -24.49
CA TYR A 103 -19.15 6.46 -23.14
C TYR A 103 -18.31 5.19 -23.23
N ASN A 104 -17.26 5.11 -22.41
CA ASN A 104 -16.43 3.91 -22.25
C ASN A 104 -16.03 3.65 -20.78
N VAL A 105 -16.08 4.67 -19.93
CA VAL A 105 -15.77 4.56 -18.50
C VAL A 105 -16.65 5.52 -17.69
N GLN A 106 -17.04 5.13 -16.48
CA GLN A 106 -17.69 6.03 -15.53
C GLN A 106 -16.69 7.09 -15.03
N VAL A 107 -17.11 8.35 -14.92
CA VAL A 107 -16.23 9.45 -14.46
C VAL A 107 -17.01 10.37 -13.54
N LYS A 108 -16.42 10.79 -12.43
CA LYS A 108 -16.98 11.79 -11.51
C LYS A 108 -15.93 12.83 -11.18
N ILE A 109 -16.31 14.11 -11.18
CA ILE A 109 -15.50 15.22 -10.70
C ILE A 109 -16.12 15.71 -9.39
N THR A 110 -15.35 15.73 -8.31
CA THR A 110 -15.78 16.26 -7.01
C THR A 110 -14.81 17.35 -6.56
N PRO A 111 -15.22 18.62 -6.46
CA PRO A 111 -14.39 19.69 -5.92
C PRO A 111 -14.24 19.55 -4.40
N GLN A 112 -13.09 19.96 -3.85
CA GLN A 112 -12.84 20.07 -2.42
C GLN A 112 -12.17 21.42 -2.13
N GLY A 113 -12.79 22.26 -1.30
CA GLY A 113 -12.40 23.67 -1.15
C GLY A 113 -12.92 24.58 -2.27
N GLY A 114 -12.44 25.82 -2.29
CA GLY A 114 -12.91 26.89 -3.18
C GLY A 114 -14.27 27.49 -2.81
N SER A 115 -14.63 28.58 -3.48
CA SER A 115 -15.89 29.33 -3.32
C SER A 115 -16.63 29.44 -4.65
N GLY A 116 -17.94 29.18 -4.67
CA GLY A 116 -18.75 29.25 -5.88
C GLY A 116 -19.76 28.10 -5.98
N ASN A 117 -20.21 27.80 -7.20
CA ASN A 117 -21.24 26.79 -7.47
C ASN A 117 -20.62 25.38 -7.56
N CYS A 118 -19.91 24.93 -6.52
CA CYS A 118 -19.08 23.72 -6.48
C CYS A 118 -19.86 22.40 -6.54
N LYS A 119 -20.63 22.17 -7.62
CA LYS A 119 -21.47 20.99 -7.84
C LYS A 119 -20.70 19.86 -8.51
N THR A 120 -20.83 18.64 -7.98
CA THR A 120 -20.34 17.41 -8.61
C THR A 120 -20.83 17.28 -10.06
N ALA A 121 -19.90 17.12 -11.00
CA ALA A 121 -20.18 16.72 -12.38
C ALA A 121 -19.84 15.25 -12.57
N GLY A 122 -20.47 14.55 -13.52
CA GLY A 122 -20.11 13.17 -13.82
C GLY A 122 -21.20 12.24 -14.32
N CYS A 123 -20.76 11.05 -14.72
CA CYS A 123 -21.53 9.91 -15.13
C CYS A 123 -21.05 8.66 -14.36
N VAL A 124 -21.84 8.22 -13.38
CA VAL A 124 -21.53 7.07 -12.49
C VAL A 124 -22.51 5.90 -12.63
N SER A 125 -23.40 6.00 -13.63
CA SER A 125 -24.31 4.92 -14.02
C SER A 125 -23.65 4.13 -15.14
N ASP A 126 -23.80 2.80 -15.16
CA ASP A 126 -23.28 2.04 -16.30
C ASP A 126 -24.13 2.22 -17.56
N VAL A 127 -23.67 3.07 -18.48
CA VAL A 127 -24.33 3.30 -19.77
C VAL A 127 -24.15 2.10 -20.70
N ASN A 128 -23.17 1.21 -20.49
CA ASN A 128 -22.98 0.02 -21.33
C ASN A 128 -24.15 -0.97 -21.19
N ALA A 129 -24.63 -1.22 -19.97
CA ALA A 129 -25.80 -2.07 -19.71
C ALA A 129 -27.06 -1.64 -20.49
N ILE A 130 -27.33 -0.33 -20.57
CA ILE A 130 -28.51 0.25 -21.25
C ILE A 130 -28.25 0.68 -22.70
N CYS A 131 -27.03 0.51 -23.22
CA CYS A 131 -26.63 1.00 -24.53
C CYS A 131 -27.55 0.45 -25.66
N PRO A 132 -28.14 1.28 -26.53
CA PRO A 132 -28.91 0.82 -27.69
C PRO A 132 -28.09 -0.09 -28.60
N LYS A 133 -28.71 -1.13 -29.21
CA LYS A 133 -27.99 -2.15 -29.98
C LYS A 133 -27.14 -1.56 -31.10
N GLU A 134 -27.68 -0.54 -31.75
CA GLU A 134 -27.07 0.25 -32.82
C GLU A 134 -25.87 1.12 -32.40
N LEU A 135 -25.62 1.30 -31.09
CA LEU A 135 -24.52 2.10 -30.54
C LEU A 135 -23.44 1.25 -29.82
N ARG A 136 -23.65 -0.06 -29.65
CA ARG A 136 -22.76 -0.92 -28.86
C ARG A 136 -21.40 -1.15 -29.53
N VAL A 137 -20.33 -0.97 -28.77
CA VAL A 137 -19.04 -1.58 -29.03
C VAL A 137 -18.96 -2.85 -28.19
N ASN A 138 -18.91 -4.01 -28.86
CA ASN A 138 -18.82 -5.31 -28.19
C ASN A 138 -17.35 -5.74 -28.07
N GLY A 139 -16.95 -6.17 -26.87
CA GLY A 139 -15.71 -6.90 -26.61
C GLY A 139 -15.97 -8.40 -26.45
N SER A 140 -14.96 -9.14 -25.99
CA SER A 140 -15.04 -10.60 -25.78
C SER A 140 -16.00 -11.05 -24.68
N SER A 141 -16.43 -10.15 -23.80
CA SER A 141 -17.26 -10.44 -22.62
C SER A 141 -18.61 -9.70 -22.58
N GLY A 142 -18.91 -8.84 -23.57
CA GLY A 142 -20.15 -8.05 -23.60
C GLY A 142 -19.96 -6.67 -24.23
N VAL A 143 -20.84 -5.72 -23.89
CA VAL A 143 -20.71 -4.31 -24.29
C VAL A 143 -19.60 -3.66 -23.46
N VAL A 144 -18.56 -3.16 -24.13
CA VAL A 144 -17.42 -2.50 -23.47
C VAL A 144 -17.45 -0.98 -23.60
N ALA A 145 -18.14 -0.45 -24.61
CA ALA A 145 -18.38 0.98 -24.77
C ALA A 145 -19.68 1.24 -25.55
N CYS A 146 -20.18 2.47 -25.49
CA CYS A 146 -21.35 2.95 -26.21
C CYS A 146 -20.98 4.18 -27.05
N LYS A 147 -21.10 4.08 -28.39
CA LYS A 147 -20.93 5.20 -29.32
C LYS A 147 -21.98 6.28 -29.09
N SER A 148 -21.64 7.53 -29.37
CA SER A 148 -22.67 8.57 -29.56
C SER A 148 -23.37 8.38 -30.92
N ALA A 149 -24.51 9.04 -31.11
CA ALA A 149 -25.22 8.98 -32.39
C ALA A 149 -24.41 9.60 -33.55
N CYS A 150 -23.57 10.60 -33.27
CA CYS A 150 -22.65 11.13 -34.27
C CYS A 150 -21.63 10.06 -34.70
N GLU A 151 -20.95 9.44 -33.74
CA GLU A 151 -19.93 8.40 -33.96
C GLU A 151 -20.48 7.08 -34.53
N ALA A 152 -21.79 6.83 -34.41
CA ALA A 152 -22.44 5.65 -34.98
C ALA A 152 -23.02 5.85 -36.38
N PHE A 153 -23.50 7.06 -36.72
CA PHE A 153 -24.22 7.30 -37.98
C PHE A 153 -23.57 8.34 -38.90
N ASN A 154 -22.65 9.16 -38.40
CA ASN A 154 -21.94 10.23 -39.10
C ASN A 154 -22.87 11.11 -39.97
N LYS A 155 -24.00 11.55 -39.40
CA LYS A 155 -24.96 12.42 -40.09
C LYS A 155 -25.06 13.82 -39.47
N PRO A 156 -25.34 14.87 -40.28
CA PRO A 156 -25.47 16.24 -39.79
C PRO A 156 -26.46 16.41 -38.61
N GLU A 157 -27.60 15.73 -38.63
CA GLU A 157 -28.62 15.79 -37.57
C GLU A 157 -28.21 15.11 -36.25
N TYR A 158 -27.18 14.26 -36.27
CA TYR A 158 -26.62 13.61 -35.07
C TYR A 158 -25.33 14.27 -34.58
N CYS A 159 -24.57 14.91 -35.47
CA CYS A 159 -23.33 15.63 -35.17
C CYS A 159 -23.52 17.14 -34.98
N CYS A 160 -24.71 17.68 -35.23
CA CYS A 160 -25.02 19.12 -35.24
C CYS A 160 -24.09 19.94 -36.15
N THR A 161 -23.91 19.47 -37.39
CA THR A 161 -23.04 20.12 -38.39
C THR A 161 -23.84 20.70 -39.56
N GLY A 162 -23.25 21.66 -40.29
CA GLY A 162 -23.89 22.28 -41.44
C GLY A 162 -25.22 22.98 -41.09
N ALA A 163 -26.32 22.53 -41.71
CA ALA A 163 -27.67 23.05 -41.44
C ALA A 163 -28.13 22.84 -39.98
N PHE A 164 -27.54 21.88 -39.27
CA PHE A 164 -27.86 21.53 -37.89
C PHE A 164 -26.90 22.18 -36.88
N SER A 165 -26.20 23.26 -37.26
CA SER A 165 -25.19 23.92 -36.39
C SER A 165 -25.76 24.80 -35.28
N LYS A 166 -27.07 25.07 -35.28
CA LYS A 166 -27.74 25.98 -34.33
C LYS A 166 -28.65 25.24 -33.33
N PRO A 167 -28.87 25.78 -32.10
CA PRO A 167 -29.72 25.14 -31.09
C PRO A 167 -31.16 24.89 -31.54
N GLU A 168 -31.70 25.78 -32.38
CA GLU A 168 -33.06 25.68 -32.90
C GLU A 168 -33.18 24.60 -33.99
N THR A 169 -32.06 24.21 -34.60
CA THR A 169 -31.98 23.24 -35.70
C THR A 169 -31.54 21.84 -35.27
N CYS A 170 -30.80 21.70 -34.15
CA CYS A 170 -30.36 20.42 -33.62
C CYS A 170 -31.00 20.13 -32.25
N PRO A 171 -32.15 19.44 -32.18
CA PRO A 171 -32.78 19.09 -30.91
C PRO A 171 -32.15 17.83 -30.25
N PRO A 172 -32.20 17.70 -28.91
CA PRO A 172 -31.74 16.48 -28.22
C PRO A 172 -32.42 15.20 -28.74
N THR A 173 -31.63 14.36 -29.38
CA THR A 173 -32.02 13.12 -30.06
C THR A 173 -32.49 12.03 -29.11
N LYS A 174 -33.17 10.98 -29.63
CA LYS A 174 -33.57 9.82 -28.81
C LYS A 174 -32.38 9.15 -28.11
N TYR A 175 -31.19 9.23 -28.70
CA TYR A 175 -29.97 8.64 -28.17
C TYR A 175 -29.35 9.51 -27.06
N SER A 176 -29.14 10.81 -27.29
CA SER A 176 -28.54 11.69 -26.27
C SER A 176 -29.40 11.83 -25.01
N LYS A 177 -30.72 11.63 -25.13
CA LYS A 177 -31.67 11.52 -24.01
C LYS A 177 -31.44 10.29 -23.11
N ILE A 178 -31.01 9.15 -23.67
CA ILE A 178 -30.66 7.94 -22.88
C ILE A 178 -29.43 8.23 -22.01
N PHE A 179 -28.39 8.80 -22.60
CA PHE A 179 -27.18 9.21 -21.89
C PHE A 179 -27.48 10.27 -20.82
N LYS A 180 -28.37 11.24 -21.10
CA LYS A 180 -28.77 12.27 -20.11
C LYS A 180 -29.60 11.71 -18.96
N GLY A 181 -30.49 10.76 -19.24
CA GLY A 181 -31.30 10.09 -18.23
C GLY A 181 -30.47 9.21 -17.30
N ALA A 182 -29.47 8.52 -17.85
CA ALA A 182 -28.53 7.72 -17.06
C ALA A 182 -27.57 8.59 -16.23
N CYS A 183 -27.12 9.71 -16.79
CA CYS A 183 -26.12 10.58 -16.18
C CYS A 183 -26.57 12.06 -16.17
N PRO A 184 -27.49 12.47 -15.28
CA PRO A 184 -28.04 13.83 -15.24
C PRO A 184 -26.99 14.91 -15.00
N THR A 185 -25.93 14.59 -14.26
CA THR A 185 -24.76 15.44 -13.95
C THR A 185 -23.66 15.45 -15.03
N ALA A 186 -23.87 14.80 -16.17
CA ALA A 186 -22.97 14.84 -17.32
C ALA A 186 -23.59 15.61 -18.50
N TYR A 187 -22.73 16.11 -19.39
CA TYR A 187 -23.10 16.53 -20.73
C TYR A 187 -23.33 15.30 -21.60
N SER A 188 -24.33 15.33 -22.49
CA SER A 188 -24.59 14.23 -23.44
C SER A 188 -25.03 14.73 -24.82
N TYR A 189 -25.05 16.04 -25.00
CA TYR A 189 -25.57 16.71 -26.18
C TYR A 189 -24.99 18.13 -26.27
N VAL A 190 -24.55 18.52 -27.48
CA VAL A 190 -23.58 19.59 -27.75
C VAL A 190 -23.98 20.98 -27.22
N GLN A 191 -25.26 21.24 -26.93
CA GLN A 191 -25.76 22.59 -26.56
C GLN A 191 -26.75 22.55 -25.37
N THR A 192 -26.28 22.23 -24.14
CA THR A 192 -27.08 22.35 -22.89
C THR A 192 -26.30 22.92 -21.69
N THR A 193 -25.97 24.22 -21.70
CA THR A 193 -25.31 24.90 -20.56
C THR A 193 -26.06 24.68 -19.24
N PRO A 194 -25.33 24.32 -18.17
CA PRO A 194 -24.92 25.37 -17.23
C PRO A 194 -23.41 25.31 -16.92
N ASN A 195 -22.71 26.43 -17.07
CA ASN A 195 -21.32 26.54 -16.62
C ASN A 195 -21.27 26.43 -15.08
N ILE A 196 -20.57 25.42 -14.58
CA ILE A 196 -20.34 25.22 -13.14
C ILE A 196 -19.13 26.09 -12.74
N GLY A 197 -19.38 27.39 -12.54
CA GLY A 197 -18.37 28.39 -12.19
C GLY A 197 -18.02 28.42 -10.70
N PHE A 198 -16.72 28.46 -10.39
CA PHE A 198 -16.18 28.57 -9.04
C PHE A 198 -14.80 29.24 -9.04
N GLU A 199 -14.27 29.51 -7.85
CA GLU A 199 -13.06 30.31 -7.62
C GLU A 199 -12.22 29.64 -6.53
N LEU A 200 -10.99 29.25 -6.84
CA LEU A 200 -10.10 28.55 -5.91
C LEU A 200 -9.35 29.54 -5.02
N SER A 201 -9.77 29.67 -3.76
CA SER A 201 -8.97 30.34 -2.73
C SER A 201 -7.68 29.55 -2.43
N SER A 202 -6.54 30.24 -2.51
CA SER A 202 -5.22 29.65 -2.34
C SER A 202 -4.88 29.35 -0.88
N GLU A 203 -4.95 28.08 -0.50
CA GLU A 203 -3.86 27.35 0.16
C GLU A 203 -4.15 25.83 0.29
N GLU A 204 -5.42 25.41 0.41
CA GLU A 204 -5.81 23.99 0.62
C GLU A 204 -6.86 23.42 -0.37
N SER A 205 -7.15 24.10 -1.49
CA SER A 205 -8.20 23.65 -2.43
C SER A 205 -7.69 22.59 -3.43
N ALA A 206 -8.41 21.48 -3.59
CA ALA A 206 -8.05 20.34 -4.45
C ALA A 206 -9.24 19.78 -5.25
N MET A 207 -9.00 19.15 -6.40
CA MET A 207 -10.06 18.61 -7.26
C MET A 207 -9.78 17.16 -7.65
N ALA A 208 -10.73 16.27 -7.34
CA ALA A 208 -10.58 14.83 -7.54
C ALA A 208 -11.42 14.33 -8.74
N VAL A 209 -10.80 13.52 -9.58
CA VAL A 209 -11.42 12.91 -10.79
C VAL A 209 -11.30 11.38 -10.73
N PRO A 210 -12.05 10.68 -9.85
CA PRO A 210 -12.15 9.22 -9.89
C PRO A 210 -12.75 8.72 -11.21
N PHE A 211 -12.02 7.82 -11.87
CA PHE A 211 -12.54 6.96 -12.91
C PHE A 211 -13.15 5.72 -12.26
N LEU A 212 -14.43 5.47 -12.52
CA LEU A 212 -15.26 4.46 -11.84
C LEU A 212 -15.53 3.23 -12.72
N SER A 213 -14.68 2.97 -13.72
CA SER A 213 -14.34 1.56 -14.00
C SER A 213 -13.62 0.98 -12.79
N SER A 214 -13.80 -0.30 -12.50
CA SER A 214 -12.97 -1.02 -11.54
C SER A 214 -11.48 -0.85 -11.91
N SER A 215 -10.75 -0.10 -11.07
CA SER A 215 -9.39 0.46 -11.28
C SER A 215 -9.33 1.90 -11.88
N LEU A 216 -9.52 2.95 -11.05
CA LEU A 216 -8.41 3.81 -10.58
C LEU A 216 -8.86 4.89 -9.57
N GLN A 217 -8.05 5.09 -8.51
CA GLN A 217 -8.04 6.31 -7.68
C GLN A 217 -6.69 7.01 -7.84
N LEU A 218 -6.68 8.34 -7.71
CA LEU A 218 -5.48 9.17 -7.64
C LEU A 218 -5.66 10.23 -6.54
N THR A 219 -4.60 10.48 -5.78
CA THR A 219 -4.50 11.50 -4.72
C THR A 219 -3.29 12.39 -4.97
N PRO A 220 -3.38 13.72 -4.73
CA PRO A 220 -2.23 14.64 -4.78
C PRO A 220 -1.57 14.79 -3.40
N THR A 221 -0.30 15.21 -3.38
CA THR A 221 0.45 15.59 -2.17
C THR A 221 1.00 17.02 -2.27
N SER A 222 1.05 17.71 -1.13
CA SER A 222 1.32 19.15 -1.01
C SER A 222 2.80 19.50 -0.73
N PRO A 223 3.17 20.79 -0.80
CA PRO A 223 4.30 21.35 -0.05
C PRO A 223 3.87 22.45 0.96
N ILE A 224 4.84 22.96 1.74
CA ILE A 224 4.68 23.80 2.95
C ILE A 224 5.90 24.78 2.99
N LEU A 225 6.07 25.85 3.81
CA LEU A 225 5.49 26.40 5.07
C LEU A 225 5.99 27.86 5.23
N PHE A 226 5.38 28.74 6.07
CA PHE A 226 6.03 29.57 7.14
C PHE A 226 5.17 30.70 7.76
N THR A 227 5.71 31.42 8.76
CA THR A 227 5.02 31.92 9.97
C THR A 227 5.04 33.46 10.20
N LYS A 228 4.27 33.91 11.23
CA LYS A 228 4.17 35.25 11.88
C LYS A 228 3.16 36.22 11.22
N VAL A 229 2.49 37.17 11.90
CA VAL A 229 2.76 37.94 13.16
C VAL A 229 1.46 38.15 14.00
N THR A 230 1.58 38.47 15.29
CA THR A 230 0.53 39.02 16.21
C THR A 230 1.03 40.32 16.88
N PRO A 231 0.21 41.20 17.52
CA PRO A 231 -1.22 41.12 17.89
C PRO A 231 -2.11 42.02 16.98
N THR A 232 -3.15 42.82 17.31
CA THR A 232 -3.71 43.48 18.53
C THR A 232 -5.21 43.83 18.27
N PRO A 233 -6.06 44.23 19.25
CA PRO A 233 -7.52 44.05 19.19
C PRO A 233 -8.34 45.27 18.72
N ILE A 234 -9.60 45.01 18.34
CA ILE A 234 -10.70 46.00 18.40
C ILE A 234 -11.85 45.39 19.20
N ILE A 235 -12.39 46.16 20.15
CA ILE A 235 -13.55 45.81 20.96
C ILE A 235 -14.81 46.33 20.27
N HIS A 236 -15.89 45.55 20.23
CA HIS A 236 -17.22 46.14 20.32
C HIS A 236 -18.19 45.24 21.09
N ASN A 237 -18.75 45.77 22.18
CA ASN A 237 -19.87 45.15 22.89
C ASN A 237 -21.14 45.27 22.05
N HIS A 238 -21.99 44.24 22.09
CA HIS A 238 -23.41 44.50 22.33
C HIS A 238 -24.00 43.46 23.28
N ARG A 239 -24.81 43.95 24.24
CA ARG A 239 -25.28 43.20 25.41
C ARG A 239 -26.80 43.08 25.33
N SER A 240 -27.30 41.86 25.15
CA SER A 240 -28.75 41.56 25.20
C SER A 240 -28.99 40.29 26.00
N THR A 241 -29.68 40.41 27.13
CA THR A 241 -30.13 39.31 27.99
C THR A 241 -31.54 38.87 27.60
N CYS A 242 -31.86 37.57 27.67
CA CYS A 242 -32.81 37.05 28.67
C CYS A 242 -33.06 35.52 28.66
N THR A 243 -33.29 35.00 29.88
CA THR A 243 -34.16 33.88 30.31
C THR A 243 -34.31 32.57 29.51
N ILE A 244 -34.11 31.48 30.26
CA ILE A 244 -34.58 30.10 29.99
C ILE A 244 -36.08 29.97 30.30
N PRO A 245 -36.87 29.21 29.51
CA PRO A 245 -38.10 28.56 29.97
C PRO A 245 -38.02 27.01 30.00
N THR A 246 -38.96 26.38 30.70
CA THR A 246 -38.97 24.94 31.05
C THR A 246 -39.75 24.03 30.07
N LYS A 247 -39.56 22.71 30.22
CA LYS A 247 -40.33 21.64 29.52
C LYS A 247 -41.85 21.76 29.74
N PRO A 248 -42.65 21.29 28.75
CA PRO A 248 -43.86 20.51 29.04
C PRO A 248 -43.85 19.09 28.42
N ARG A 249 -44.97 18.36 28.60
CA ARG A 249 -45.12 16.89 28.45
C ARG A 249 -45.38 16.40 27.01
N LEU A 250 -45.24 15.08 26.83
CA LEU A 250 -45.71 14.30 25.67
C LEU A 250 -47.20 14.55 25.34
N ARG A 251 -47.56 14.33 24.07
CA ARG A 251 -48.84 13.69 23.71
C ARG A 251 -48.66 12.68 22.58
N LEU A 252 -49.35 11.54 22.69
CA LEU A 252 -49.35 10.47 21.70
C LEU A 252 -50.32 10.79 20.55
N LEU A 253 -49.94 10.48 19.31
CA LEU A 253 -50.86 10.13 18.22
C LEU A 253 -50.32 8.89 17.50
N ARG A 254 -51.21 8.09 16.90
CA ARG A 254 -50.99 6.66 16.60
C ARG A 254 -51.71 6.26 15.31
N ARG A 255 -51.14 5.28 14.59
CA ARG A 255 -51.62 4.67 13.31
C ARG A 255 -51.38 5.55 12.07
N SER A 256 -51.25 4.99 10.86
CA SER A 256 -51.43 3.58 10.45
C SER A 256 -50.16 2.95 9.87
N ALA A 257 -50.04 1.63 10.03
CA ALA A 257 -49.14 0.81 9.24
C ALA A 257 -49.87 0.28 7.99
N VAL A 258 -49.11 0.01 6.92
CA VAL A 258 -49.54 -0.86 5.81
C VAL A 258 -48.78 -2.17 5.94
N ALA A 259 -49.47 -3.30 5.89
CA ALA A 259 -48.85 -4.61 6.10
C ALA A 259 -48.17 -5.13 4.83
N GLY A 260 -46.95 -5.64 4.99
CA GLY A 260 -46.21 -6.37 3.96
C GLY A 260 -45.53 -7.57 4.60
N THR A 261 -46.27 -8.68 4.71
CA THR A 261 -45.82 -10.05 5.06
C THR A 261 -44.48 -10.17 5.80
N ALA A 262 -44.53 -10.28 7.13
CA ALA A 262 -43.40 -10.82 7.88
C ALA A 262 -43.19 -12.29 7.49
N VAL A 263 -41.98 -12.64 7.05
CA VAL A 263 -41.51 -14.02 7.09
C VAL A 263 -41.13 -14.30 8.55
N SER A 264 -41.80 -15.27 9.16
CA SER A 264 -41.45 -15.75 10.50
C SER A 264 -40.20 -16.64 10.40
N ASP A 265 -39.02 -16.02 10.51
CA ASP A 265 -37.78 -16.79 10.62
C ASP A 265 -37.68 -17.43 12.01
N GLN A 266 -37.31 -18.71 12.07
CA GLN A 266 -37.40 -19.53 13.27
C GLN A 266 -36.09 -19.44 14.06
N THR A 267 -36.06 -18.59 15.09
CA THR A 267 -34.89 -18.44 15.98
C THR A 267 -34.78 -19.58 17.01
N GLU A 268 -34.79 -20.83 16.54
CA GLU A 268 -34.43 -22.02 17.31
C GLU A 268 -33.31 -22.77 16.56
N GLY A 269 -32.05 -22.56 16.98
CA GLY A 269 -30.87 -23.27 16.43
C GLY A 269 -29.56 -22.46 16.39
N GLY A 270 -29.61 -21.13 16.31
CA GLY A 270 -28.42 -20.30 16.07
C GLY A 270 -27.38 -20.26 17.21
N GLY A 271 -27.79 -20.53 18.46
CA GLY A 271 -26.94 -20.39 19.64
C GLY A 271 -25.75 -21.35 19.69
N ASP A 272 -25.80 -22.49 18.99
CA ASP A 272 -24.71 -23.45 19.06
C ASP A 272 -23.57 -23.17 18.08
N VAL A 273 -23.82 -22.36 17.03
CA VAL A 273 -22.85 -22.06 15.95
C VAL A 273 -22.06 -20.77 16.21
N LEU A 274 -22.75 -19.72 16.65
CA LEU A 274 -22.12 -18.44 17.00
C LEU A 274 -21.42 -18.55 18.35
N LEU A 275 -20.36 -17.76 18.56
CA LEU A 275 -19.92 -17.44 19.92
C LEU A 275 -21.05 -16.67 20.60
N ASN A 276 -21.57 -17.21 21.70
CA ASN A 276 -22.74 -16.64 22.38
C ASN A 276 -22.51 -15.17 22.75
N PRO A 277 -23.51 -14.29 22.58
CA PRO A 277 -23.46 -12.96 23.16
C PRO A 277 -23.47 -13.08 24.68
N GLU A 278 -22.28 -13.06 25.29
CA GLU A 278 -22.11 -12.98 26.74
C GLU A 278 -22.90 -11.79 27.28
N GLU A 279 -23.55 -11.99 28.42
CA GLU A 279 -24.34 -10.99 29.14
C GLU A 279 -23.62 -9.62 29.28
N GLU A 280 -24.35 -8.57 29.62
CA GLU A 280 -23.83 -7.20 29.84
C GLU A 280 -22.97 -7.06 31.13
N LYS A 281 -22.15 -8.06 31.43
CA LYS A 281 -21.03 -7.96 32.37
C LYS A 281 -20.10 -6.86 31.88
N ARG A 282 -19.74 -5.96 32.80
CA ARG A 282 -18.78 -4.89 32.54
C ARG A 282 -17.44 -5.49 32.09
N VAL A 283 -16.78 -4.86 31.13
CA VAL A 283 -15.41 -5.19 30.76
C VAL A 283 -14.54 -5.09 32.02
N GLU A 284 -13.85 -6.18 32.35
CA GLU A 284 -12.83 -6.17 33.39
C GLU A 284 -11.63 -5.39 32.86
N VAL A 285 -11.24 -4.31 33.54
CA VAL A 285 -10.13 -3.44 33.14
C VAL A 285 -8.92 -3.79 34.00
N ALA A 286 -7.80 -4.14 33.38
CA ALA A 286 -6.57 -4.51 34.08
C ALA A 286 -5.40 -3.60 33.73
N ASP A 287 -4.73 -3.08 34.77
CA ASP A 287 -3.62 -2.14 34.64
C ASP A 287 -2.50 -2.68 33.73
N TYR A 288 -2.05 -1.84 32.82
CA TYR A 288 -1.14 -2.18 31.73
C TYR A 288 -0.50 -0.90 31.18
N ASP A 289 0.83 -0.84 31.12
CA ASP A 289 1.57 0.19 30.37
C ASP A 289 2.34 -0.51 29.24
N TRP A 290 1.97 -0.20 28.00
CA TRP A 290 2.64 -0.74 26.81
C TRP A 290 4.14 -0.46 26.77
N THR A 291 4.65 0.53 27.50
CA THR A 291 6.08 0.83 27.54
C THR A 291 6.85 -0.14 28.44
N GLU A 292 6.21 -0.74 29.44
CA GLU A 292 6.81 -1.75 30.33
C GLU A 292 6.79 -3.15 29.72
N GLU A 293 7.13 -3.25 28.44
CA GLU A 293 7.02 -4.46 27.64
C GLU A 293 8.22 -4.64 26.71
N TRP A 294 8.53 -5.90 26.40
CA TRP A 294 9.59 -6.28 25.46
C TRP A 294 9.04 -6.40 24.04
N TYR A 295 9.57 -5.60 23.12
CA TYR A 295 9.20 -5.63 21.70
C TYR A 295 10.30 -6.26 20.84
N PRO A 296 9.96 -7.17 19.91
CA PRO A 296 10.91 -7.76 18.99
C PRO A 296 11.33 -6.74 17.93
N LEU A 297 12.60 -6.36 17.91
CA LEU A 297 13.15 -5.38 16.99
C LEU A 297 13.60 -5.96 15.67
N TYR A 298 14.43 -7.00 15.70
CA TYR A 298 15.09 -7.53 14.50
C TYR A 298 15.68 -8.92 14.73
N LEU A 299 15.99 -9.62 13.64
CA LEU A 299 16.85 -10.81 13.69
C LEU A 299 18.31 -10.38 13.83
N THR A 300 19.02 -10.82 14.87
CA THR A 300 20.39 -10.34 15.18
C THR A 300 21.37 -10.52 14.01
N LYS A 301 21.26 -11.65 13.30
CA LYS A 301 22.05 -11.97 12.10
C LYS A 301 21.88 -11.01 10.90
N ASN A 302 20.82 -10.18 10.92
CA ASN A 302 20.53 -9.18 9.89
C ASN A 302 20.86 -7.75 10.35
N VAL A 303 21.13 -7.50 11.64
CA VAL A 303 21.54 -6.17 12.13
C VAL A 303 22.85 -5.78 11.43
N PRO A 304 22.96 -4.59 10.79
CA PRO A 304 24.19 -4.16 10.14
C PRO A 304 25.38 -4.13 11.11
N GLU A 305 26.59 -4.30 10.58
CA GLU A 305 27.84 -4.21 11.37
C GLU A 305 28.42 -2.79 11.34
N ASP A 306 28.03 -2.00 10.34
CA ASP A 306 28.70 -0.80 9.84
C ASP A 306 27.77 0.41 9.72
N ALA A 307 26.47 0.25 9.98
CA ALA A 307 25.47 1.30 9.85
C ALA A 307 24.41 1.24 10.98
N PRO A 308 23.86 2.39 11.40
CA PRO A 308 22.66 2.42 12.25
C PRO A 308 21.41 1.95 11.50
N LEU A 309 20.44 1.43 12.24
CA LEU A 309 19.15 0.94 11.74
C LEU A 309 18.00 1.68 12.44
N GLY A 310 17.27 2.50 11.68
CA GLY A 310 16.05 3.15 12.15
C GLY A 310 14.88 2.16 12.25
N LEU A 311 14.18 2.18 13.39
CA LEU A 311 13.04 1.33 13.70
C LEU A 311 11.97 2.13 14.46
N THR A 312 10.76 1.57 14.60
CA THR A 312 9.70 2.17 15.41
C THR A 312 8.94 1.15 16.26
N VAL A 313 8.43 1.60 17.41
CA VAL A 313 7.41 0.92 18.22
C VAL A 313 6.30 1.92 18.53
N TYR A 314 5.06 1.67 18.08
CA TYR A 314 3.93 2.61 18.15
C TYR A 314 4.33 4.07 17.83
N ASP A 315 4.88 4.29 16.63
CA ASP A 315 5.33 5.59 16.11
C ASP A 315 6.47 6.28 16.89
N ARG A 316 6.96 5.72 18.02
CA ARG A 316 8.22 6.15 18.64
C ARG A 316 9.40 5.68 17.81
N GLN A 317 10.21 6.62 17.35
CA GLN A 317 11.38 6.36 16.51
C GLN A 317 12.61 6.06 17.38
N ILE A 318 13.28 4.94 17.08
CA ILE A 318 14.45 4.43 17.80
C ILE A 318 15.51 3.97 16.79
N VAL A 319 16.79 4.08 17.17
CA VAL A 319 17.92 3.68 16.34
C VAL A 319 18.68 2.55 17.02
N LEU A 320 18.77 1.40 16.34
CA LEU A 320 19.53 0.22 16.76
C LEU A 320 20.87 0.18 16.01
N TYR A 321 21.97 -0.02 16.71
CA TYR A 321 23.29 -0.22 16.07
C TYR A 321 24.19 -1.13 16.93
N LYS A 322 25.34 -1.53 16.38
CA LYS A 322 26.44 -2.18 17.10
C LYS A 322 27.55 -1.16 17.32
N ASP A 323 28.06 -1.04 18.54
CA ASP A 323 29.22 -0.19 18.82
C ASP A 323 30.54 -0.87 18.42
N GLY A 324 31.67 -0.19 18.68
CA GLY A 324 33.01 -0.69 18.37
C GLY A 324 33.44 -1.96 19.12
N GLU A 325 32.71 -2.35 20.16
CA GLU A 325 32.91 -3.61 20.89
C GLU A 325 31.98 -4.73 20.38
N GLY A 326 31.11 -4.41 19.40
CA GLY A 326 30.05 -5.28 18.89
C GLY A 326 28.78 -5.29 19.76
N THR A 327 28.72 -4.46 20.79
CA THR A 327 27.58 -4.40 21.72
C THR A 327 26.39 -3.71 21.07
N LEU A 328 25.20 -4.32 21.19
CA LEU A 328 23.95 -3.73 20.71
C LEU A 328 23.58 -2.51 21.55
N ARG A 329 23.34 -1.37 20.89
CA ARG A 329 22.90 -0.11 21.50
C ARG A 329 21.61 0.35 20.84
N CYS A 330 20.68 0.88 21.64
CA CYS A 330 19.42 1.42 21.13
C CYS A 330 19.13 2.80 21.76
N TYR A 331 18.95 3.82 20.92
CA TYR A 331 18.70 5.20 21.34
C TYR A 331 17.38 5.74 20.77
N GLU A 332 16.85 6.81 21.36
CA GLU A 332 15.80 7.64 20.73
C GLU A 332 16.35 8.24 19.42
N ASP A 333 15.66 8.01 18.29
CA ASP A 333 16.14 8.38 16.94
C ASP A 333 15.99 9.89 16.65
N ARG A 334 16.55 10.71 17.52
CA ARG A 334 16.39 12.16 17.48
C ARG A 334 17.56 12.85 18.18
N CYS A 335 18.48 13.40 17.41
CA CYS A 335 19.62 14.18 17.90
C CYS A 335 19.13 15.36 18.78
N PRO A 336 19.62 15.50 20.02
CA PRO A 336 19.16 16.53 20.95
C PRO A 336 19.53 17.95 20.52
N HIS A 337 20.46 18.13 19.57
CA HIS A 337 20.82 19.43 19.04
C HIS A 337 19.69 20.06 18.19
N ARG A 338 19.25 19.38 17.12
CA ARG A 338 18.29 19.92 16.12
C ARG A 338 17.33 18.87 15.54
N LEU A 339 17.00 17.85 16.31
CA LEU A 339 16.00 16.83 15.99
C LEU A 339 16.27 15.94 14.76
N ALA A 340 17.43 16.11 14.11
CA ALA A 340 17.86 15.23 13.02
C ALA A 340 17.90 13.77 13.49
N LYS A 341 17.46 12.85 12.63
CA LYS A 341 17.57 11.41 12.87
C LYS A 341 19.03 11.01 13.07
N LEU A 342 19.21 9.98 13.88
CA LEU A 342 20.45 9.29 14.14
C LEU A 342 20.56 7.98 13.34
N SER A 343 19.42 7.44 12.88
CA SER A 343 19.32 6.35 11.90
C SER A 343 19.82 6.75 10.50
N GLU A 344 19.73 8.03 10.15
CA GLU A 344 20.39 8.64 8.98
C GLU A 344 21.85 9.04 9.32
N GLY A 345 22.43 8.44 10.37
CA GLY A 345 23.78 8.68 10.86
C GLY A 345 24.83 7.75 10.24
N GLN A 346 26.04 7.80 10.77
CA GLN A 346 27.13 6.88 10.43
C GLN A 346 27.85 6.38 11.69
N LEU A 347 28.60 5.28 11.58
CA LEU A 347 29.43 4.76 12.68
C LEU A 347 30.89 5.21 12.48
N ILE A 348 31.43 5.97 13.43
CA ILE A 348 32.81 6.47 13.44
C ILE A 348 33.47 6.04 14.74
N ASP A 349 34.63 5.36 14.66
CA ASP A 349 35.37 4.85 15.82
C ASP A 349 34.48 4.05 16.80
N GLY A 350 33.53 3.27 16.26
CA GLY A 350 32.56 2.50 17.04
C GLY A 350 31.40 3.29 17.66
N ARG A 351 31.25 4.57 17.34
CA ARG A 351 30.28 5.50 17.94
C ARG A 351 29.28 6.01 16.91
N LEU A 352 28.06 6.30 17.34
CA LEU A 352 27.02 6.81 16.46
C LEU A 352 27.20 8.30 16.22
N GLU A 353 27.38 8.71 14.97
CA GLU A 353 27.58 10.10 14.56
C GLU A 353 26.37 10.64 13.78
N CYS A 354 25.86 11.81 14.20
CA CYS A 354 24.77 12.50 13.51
C CYS A 354 25.31 13.30 12.30
N LEU A 355 24.96 12.87 11.07
CA LEU A 355 25.43 13.49 9.82
C LEU A 355 25.12 15.00 9.67
N TYR A 356 24.18 15.57 10.43
CA TYR A 356 23.88 17.00 10.33
C TYR A 356 25.01 17.90 10.87
N HIS A 357 25.74 17.47 11.91
CA HIS A 357 26.76 18.29 12.58
C HIS A 357 27.97 17.50 13.15
N GLY A 358 28.06 16.18 12.94
CA GLY A 358 29.16 15.36 13.46
C GLY A 358 29.16 15.16 14.98
N TRP A 359 28.00 15.30 15.63
CA TRP A 359 27.86 15.01 17.07
C TRP A 359 27.92 13.49 17.28
N GLN A 360 28.83 13.01 18.13
CA GLN A 360 29.01 11.57 18.40
C GLN A 360 28.49 11.16 19.78
N PHE A 361 27.91 9.96 19.83
CA PHE A 361 27.31 9.33 21.02
C PHE A 361 27.88 7.93 21.26
N GLU A 362 28.14 7.58 22.52
CA GLU A 362 28.69 6.29 22.95
C GLU A 362 27.97 5.70 24.18
N GLY A 363 28.07 4.39 24.37
CA GLY A 363 27.61 3.70 25.59
C GLY A 363 26.15 3.99 25.94
N GLU A 364 25.92 4.55 27.13
CA GLU A 364 24.61 4.99 27.62
C GLU A 364 24.15 6.34 27.02
N GLY A 365 24.28 6.51 25.70
CA GLY A 365 23.84 7.72 24.99
C GLY A 365 24.65 8.98 25.28
N LYS A 366 25.83 8.83 25.89
CA LYS A 366 26.72 9.92 26.29
C LYS A 366 27.27 10.62 25.05
N CYS A 367 27.01 11.94 24.92
CA CYS A 367 27.66 12.73 23.88
C CYS A 367 29.13 13.00 24.24
N VAL A 368 30.04 12.72 23.30
CA VAL A 368 31.49 12.78 23.54
C VAL A 368 32.28 13.63 22.56
N LYS A 369 31.68 13.99 21.42
CA LYS A 369 32.29 14.86 20.42
C LYS A 369 31.24 15.81 19.90
N ILE A 370 31.55 17.10 19.96
CA ILE A 370 30.80 18.18 19.30
C ILE A 370 31.85 18.97 18.51
N PRO A 371 31.96 18.78 17.18
CA PRO A 371 33.05 19.38 16.39
C PRO A 371 33.07 20.91 16.39
N GLN A 372 31.95 21.54 16.74
CA GLN A 372 31.80 23.01 16.84
C GLN A 372 32.03 23.55 18.26
N LEU A 373 32.33 22.69 19.24
CA LEU A 373 32.59 23.09 20.62
C LEU A 373 34.10 23.33 20.82
N PRO A 374 34.54 24.45 21.42
CA PRO A 374 35.95 24.68 21.71
C PRO A 374 36.53 23.60 22.61
N ALA A 375 37.78 23.17 22.37
CA ALA A 375 38.41 22.04 23.06
C ALA A 375 38.54 22.20 24.60
N SER A 376 38.45 23.43 25.11
CA SER A 376 38.44 23.74 26.55
C SER A 376 37.04 23.73 27.20
N ALA A 377 35.97 23.68 26.40
CA ALA A 377 34.58 23.75 26.88
C ALA A 377 34.01 22.34 27.14
N LYS A 378 33.23 22.21 28.21
CA LYS A 378 32.62 20.94 28.63
C LYS A 378 31.33 20.68 27.86
N ILE A 379 31.15 19.45 27.37
CA ILE A 379 29.89 19.01 26.76
C ILE A 379 28.77 19.04 27.82
N PRO A 380 27.63 19.71 27.59
CA PRO A 380 26.52 19.73 28.54
C PRO A 380 25.84 18.36 28.67
N LYS A 381 25.34 17.99 29.86
CA LYS A 381 24.55 16.76 30.05
C LYS A 381 23.31 16.68 29.16
N ALA A 382 22.73 17.82 28.80
CA ALA A 382 21.59 17.91 27.87
C ALA A 382 21.94 17.53 26.41
N ALA A 383 23.22 17.33 26.09
CA ALA A 383 23.65 16.80 24.79
C ALA A 383 23.54 15.27 24.69
N CYS A 384 23.33 14.54 25.79
CA CYS A 384 23.15 13.09 25.74
C CYS A 384 21.82 12.70 25.08
N VAL A 385 21.81 11.60 24.34
CA VAL A 385 20.58 10.98 23.80
C VAL A 385 19.93 10.08 24.84
N LYS A 386 18.61 9.88 24.77
CA LYS A 386 17.94 8.87 25.59
C LYS A 386 18.25 7.48 25.05
N THR A 387 18.43 6.52 25.95
CA THR A 387 18.64 5.11 25.64
C THR A 387 17.38 4.27 25.82
N TYR A 388 17.39 3.08 25.24
CA TYR A 388 16.44 2.00 25.51
C TYR A 388 17.23 0.70 25.74
N GLU A 389 16.84 -0.07 26.74
CA GLU A 389 17.50 -1.34 27.04
C GLU A 389 17.20 -2.37 25.95
N VAL A 390 18.23 -3.03 25.44
CA VAL A 390 18.13 -4.07 24.41
C VAL A 390 18.85 -5.35 24.79
N LYS A 391 18.30 -6.49 24.36
CA LYS A 391 18.82 -7.82 24.65
C LYS A 391 18.57 -8.77 23.48
N ASP A 392 19.59 -9.54 23.10
CA ASP A 392 19.36 -10.72 22.25
C ASP A 392 18.73 -11.82 23.12
N SER A 393 17.60 -12.36 22.66
CA SER A 393 17.07 -13.64 23.13
C SER A 393 16.82 -14.55 21.93
N GLN A 394 17.54 -15.68 21.90
CA GLN A 394 17.43 -16.75 20.90
C GLN A 394 17.58 -16.29 19.43
N GLY A 395 18.39 -15.25 19.17
CA GLY A 395 18.68 -14.72 17.82
C GLY A 395 17.73 -13.61 17.36
N VAL A 396 16.95 -13.05 18.28
CA VAL A 396 16.08 -11.88 18.09
C VAL A 396 16.52 -10.80 19.06
N VAL A 397 16.73 -9.58 18.57
CA VAL A 397 16.95 -8.40 19.40
C VAL A 397 15.60 -7.92 19.93
N TRP A 398 15.47 -7.76 21.24
CA TRP A 398 14.32 -7.21 21.93
C TRP A 398 14.65 -5.85 22.53
N VAL A 399 13.66 -4.95 22.64
CA VAL A 399 13.79 -3.65 23.32
C VAL A 399 12.75 -3.49 24.43
N TRP A 400 13.14 -2.89 25.55
CA TRP A 400 12.25 -2.42 26.60
C TRP A 400 11.90 -0.94 26.36
N MET A 401 10.61 -0.62 26.28
CA MET A 401 10.15 0.70 25.78
C MET A 401 9.96 1.78 26.87
N SER A 402 10.13 1.42 28.15
CA SER A 402 10.09 2.36 29.27
C SER A 402 11.49 2.91 29.55
N THR A 403 11.53 4.22 29.78
CA THR A 403 12.72 4.96 30.25
C THR A 403 12.55 5.45 31.69
N LYS A 404 11.53 4.96 32.40
CA LYS A 404 11.22 5.29 33.80
C LYS A 404 11.48 4.14 34.76
N THR A 405 11.36 2.92 34.27
CA THR A 405 11.34 1.68 35.06
C THR A 405 12.28 0.64 34.43
N PRO A 406 13.04 -0.11 35.24
CA PRO A 406 14.04 -1.04 34.75
C PRO A 406 13.41 -2.19 33.94
N PRO A 407 14.16 -2.79 33.01
CA PRO A 407 13.67 -3.93 32.23
C PRO A 407 13.33 -5.13 33.11
N ASN A 408 12.08 -5.59 33.08
CA ASN A 408 11.68 -6.81 33.79
C ASN A 408 12.13 -8.05 32.99
N PRO A 409 13.02 -8.92 33.52
CA PRO A 409 13.46 -10.14 32.82
C PRO A 409 12.35 -11.18 32.66
N GLU A 410 11.36 -11.25 33.55
CA GLU A 410 10.26 -12.23 33.53
C GLU A 410 9.28 -11.98 32.37
N LYS A 411 9.20 -10.73 31.89
CA LYS A 411 8.42 -10.38 30.70
C LYS A 411 9.12 -10.72 29.38
N LEU A 412 10.40 -11.10 29.39
CA LEU A 412 11.15 -11.41 28.17
C LEU A 412 10.78 -12.82 27.67
N PRO A 413 10.21 -12.98 26.46
CA PRO A 413 9.76 -14.29 25.99
C PRO A 413 10.90 -15.30 25.81
N TRP A 414 10.62 -16.56 26.18
CA TRP A 414 11.49 -17.71 25.96
C TRP A 414 10.72 -18.81 25.22
N PHE A 415 11.33 -19.34 24.15
CA PHE A 415 10.72 -20.32 23.27
C PHE A 415 11.43 -21.67 23.41
N GLU A 416 10.86 -22.53 24.25
CA GLU A 416 11.43 -23.83 24.62
C GLU A 416 11.80 -24.70 23.41
N ASN A 417 10.95 -24.74 22.37
CA ASN A 417 11.25 -25.50 21.15
C ASN A 417 12.53 -25.01 20.44
N PHE A 418 12.83 -23.71 20.47
CA PHE A 418 14.05 -23.12 19.89
C PHE A 418 15.31 -23.33 20.74
N ALA A 419 15.17 -23.83 21.97
CA ALA A 419 16.29 -24.24 22.83
C ALA A 419 16.68 -25.72 22.65
N ARG A 420 15.86 -26.52 21.95
CA ARG A 420 16.08 -27.97 21.82
C ARG A 420 17.30 -28.31 20.94
N PRO A 421 18.17 -29.26 21.34
CA PRO A 421 19.24 -29.76 20.48
C PRO A 421 18.72 -30.26 19.13
N GLY A 422 19.38 -29.86 18.05
CA GLY A 422 19.01 -30.26 16.68
C GLY A 422 17.78 -29.55 16.10
N PHE A 423 17.12 -28.65 16.83
CA PHE A 423 16.05 -27.82 16.28
C PHE A 423 16.61 -26.83 15.25
N PHE A 424 16.00 -26.78 14.06
CA PHE A 424 16.43 -25.94 12.94
C PHE A 424 15.29 -25.03 12.51
N ASP A 425 15.54 -23.71 12.44
CA ASP A 425 14.55 -22.70 12.05
C ASP A 425 14.88 -21.92 10.77
N ILE A 426 13.84 -21.64 9.98
CA ILE A 426 13.86 -20.67 8.89
C ILE A 426 13.21 -19.39 9.41
N SER A 427 14.04 -18.36 9.62
CA SER A 427 13.66 -17.07 10.17
C SER A 427 13.70 -15.94 9.13
N THR A 428 12.60 -15.20 9.01
CA THR A 428 12.42 -14.07 8.07
C THR A 428 11.81 -12.85 8.77
N THR A 429 12.03 -11.65 8.20
CA THR A 429 11.48 -10.37 8.67
C THR A 429 10.68 -9.72 7.55
N HIS A 430 9.51 -9.14 7.86
CA HIS A 430 8.60 -8.49 6.92
C HIS A 430 8.03 -7.18 7.49
N GLU A 431 8.13 -6.05 6.79
CA GLU A 431 7.38 -4.83 7.09
C GLU A 431 6.06 -4.76 6.29
N LEU A 432 4.93 -4.47 6.96
CA LEU A 432 3.58 -4.67 6.42
C LEU A 432 2.70 -3.40 6.54
N PRO A 433 1.94 -3.04 5.49
CA PRO A 433 1.19 -1.78 5.41
C PRO A 433 -0.21 -1.85 6.06
N TYR A 434 -0.31 -2.48 7.24
CA TYR A 434 -1.53 -2.56 8.05
C TYR A 434 -1.19 -2.85 9.52
N ASP A 435 -2.14 -2.60 10.41
CA ASP A 435 -1.99 -2.72 11.86
C ASP A 435 -1.66 -4.14 12.32
N HIS A 436 -0.77 -4.20 13.31
CA HIS A 436 -0.36 -5.44 13.99
C HIS A 436 -1.54 -6.26 14.54
N SER A 437 -2.65 -5.63 14.95
CA SER A 437 -3.80 -6.33 15.54
C SER A 437 -4.56 -7.17 14.51
N ILE A 438 -4.67 -6.69 13.27
CA ILE A 438 -5.30 -7.40 12.15
C ILE A 438 -4.37 -8.52 11.66
N LEU A 439 -3.06 -8.25 11.65
CA LEU A 439 -2.05 -9.27 11.38
C LEU A 439 -2.09 -10.41 12.41
N LEU A 440 -2.21 -10.09 13.71
CA LEU A 440 -2.33 -11.09 14.77
C LEU A 440 -3.61 -11.93 14.62
N GLU A 441 -4.76 -11.30 14.31
CA GLU A 441 -6.01 -12.04 14.01
C GLU A 441 -5.84 -13.02 12.84
N ASN A 442 -5.25 -12.58 11.73
CA ASN A 442 -4.98 -13.45 10.59
C ASN A 442 -4.03 -14.61 10.97
N LEU A 443 -2.94 -14.34 11.68
CA LEU A 443 -1.97 -15.38 12.06
C LEU A 443 -2.49 -16.36 13.12
N MET A 444 -3.52 -16.00 13.88
CA MET A 444 -4.19 -16.90 14.83
C MET A 444 -5.44 -17.58 14.27
N ASP A 445 -5.86 -17.27 13.04
CA ASP A 445 -6.94 -17.98 12.35
C ASP A 445 -6.39 -19.15 11.50
N PRO A 446 -6.54 -20.41 11.92
CA PRO A 446 -6.22 -21.56 11.08
C PRO A 446 -7.24 -21.84 9.95
N ALA A 447 -8.42 -21.22 9.93
CA ALA A 447 -9.50 -21.55 8.99
C ALA A 447 -9.34 -20.92 7.59
N HIS A 448 -8.74 -19.73 7.46
CA HIS A 448 -8.43 -19.17 6.13
C HIS A 448 -7.30 -19.93 5.40
N VAL A 449 -6.40 -20.62 6.12
CA VAL A 449 -5.16 -21.20 5.53
C VAL A 449 -5.43 -22.12 4.31
N PRO A 450 -6.39 -23.06 4.34
CA PRO A 450 -6.74 -23.88 3.17
C PRO A 450 -7.36 -23.08 2.01
N ILE A 451 -7.96 -21.92 2.30
CA ILE A 451 -8.81 -21.13 1.39
C ILE A 451 -8.01 -20.00 0.70
N SER A 452 -7.22 -19.25 1.45
CA SER A 452 -6.35 -18.18 0.96
C SER A 452 -5.17 -18.75 0.18
N HIS A 453 -4.54 -19.81 0.69
CA HIS A 453 -3.28 -20.34 0.16
C HIS A 453 -3.43 -21.60 -0.71
N ASP A 454 -4.64 -21.97 -1.15
CA ASP A 454 -4.91 -23.12 -2.02
C ASP A 454 -3.82 -23.32 -3.11
N ARG A 455 -3.05 -24.42 -2.98
CA ARG A 455 -1.97 -24.86 -3.88
C ARG A 455 -0.80 -23.88 -4.02
N THR A 456 -0.59 -23.00 -3.04
CA THR A 456 0.58 -22.11 -2.93
C THR A 456 1.83 -22.87 -2.47
N ASP A 457 1.60 -23.92 -1.69
CA ASP A 457 2.55 -24.99 -1.38
C ASP A 457 1.83 -26.36 -1.39
N PHE A 458 2.49 -27.40 -0.89
CA PHE A 458 1.97 -28.78 -0.89
C PHE A 458 1.02 -29.10 0.29
N THR A 459 0.87 -28.16 1.24
CA THR A 459 0.14 -28.34 2.50
C THR A 459 -1.20 -27.62 2.54
N ALA A 460 -1.29 -26.42 1.94
CA ALA A 460 -2.55 -25.69 1.81
C ALA A 460 -3.37 -26.17 0.59
N LYS A 461 -4.50 -26.82 0.85
CA LYS A 461 -5.44 -27.35 -0.16
C LYS A 461 -6.86 -26.91 0.16
N ARG A 462 -7.60 -26.36 -0.80
CA ARG A 462 -9.00 -25.94 -0.56
C ARG A 462 -9.90 -27.07 -0.05
N GLU A 463 -9.60 -28.30 -0.45
CA GLU A 463 -10.34 -29.51 -0.12
C GLU A 463 -10.20 -29.94 1.37
N ASP A 464 -9.17 -29.45 2.06
CA ASP A 464 -8.92 -29.74 3.49
C ASP A 464 -9.78 -28.88 4.45
N ALA A 465 -10.52 -27.89 3.93
CA ALA A 465 -11.36 -26.98 4.72
C ALA A 465 -12.50 -27.71 5.44
N GLN A 466 -12.69 -27.40 6.72
CA GLN A 466 -13.60 -28.09 7.64
C GLN A 466 -13.78 -27.28 8.95
N PRO A 467 -14.80 -27.59 9.78
CA PRO A 467 -14.89 -27.05 11.13
C PRO A 467 -13.65 -27.38 11.97
N LEU A 468 -13.24 -26.42 12.80
CA LEU A 468 -12.14 -26.57 13.74
C LEU A 468 -12.67 -26.55 15.18
N VAL A 469 -12.04 -27.33 16.04
CA VAL A 469 -12.36 -27.43 17.47
C VAL A 469 -11.29 -26.68 18.25
N PHE A 470 -11.72 -25.87 19.21
CA PHE A 470 -10.87 -25.00 20.02
C PHE A 470 -11.12 -25.24 21.50
N GLU A 471 -10.06 -25.30 22.30
CA GLU A 471 -10.12 -25.48 23.74
C GLU A 471 -9.17 -24.49 24.42
N VAL A 472 -9.73 -23.37 24.91
CA VAL A 472 -8.99 -22.31 25.61
C VAL A 472 -8.68 -22.77 27.04
N THR A 473 -7.42 -23.12 27.32
CA THR A 473 -6.97 -23.64 28.62
C THR A 473 -6.48 -22.56 29.57
N GLU A 474 -6.00 -21.43 29.05
CA GLU A 474 -5.40 -20.34 29.83
C GLU A 474 -5.91 -18.97 29.38
N ARG A 475 -6.16 -18.08 30.33
CA ARG A 475 -6.44 -16.64 30.11
C ARG A 475 -5.76 -15.82 31.19
N SER A 476 -5.16 -14.69 30.82
CA SER A 476 -4.46 -13.79 31.72
C SER A 476 -4.42 -12.36 31.16
N ASN A 477 -3.98 -11.39 31.97
CA ASN A 477 -3.72 -10.03 31.50
C ASN A 477 -2.55 -9.98 30.48
N ARG A 478 -1.71 -11.03 30.46
CA ARG A 478 -0.55 -11.22 29.59
C ARG A 478 -0.85 -12.02 28.32
N GLY A 479 -2.11 -12.41 28.08
CA GLY A 479 -2.52 -13.20 26.91
C GLY A 479 -3.22 -14.52 27.28
N PHE A 480 -3.30 -15.44 26.33
CA PHE A 480 -4.12 -16.66 26.42
C PHE A 480 -3.47 -17.84 25.69
N ALA A 481 -3.86 -19.06 26.03
CA ALA A 481 -3.39 -20.27 25.37
C ALA A 481 -4.45 -21.38 25.35
N GLY A 482 -4.25 -22.35 24.47
CA GLY A 482 -5.04 -23.58 24.42
C GLY A 482 -4.80 -24.42 23.16
N THR A 483 -5.53 -25.53 23.05
CA THR A 483 -5.34 -26.44 21.91
C THR A 483 -6.37 -26.22 20.82
N TRP A 484 -5.99 -26.51 19.58
CA TRP A 484 -6.91 -26.52 18.45
C TRP A 484 -6.60 -27.67 17.49
N GLY A 485 -7.63 -28.13 16.78
CA GLY A 485 -7.52 -29.23 15.83
C GLY A 485 -8.68 -29.30 14.86
N ARG A 486 -8.53 -30.20 13.88
CA ARG A 486 -9.55 -30.48 12.87
C ARG A 486 -10.62 -31.41 13.44
N GLU A 487 -11.88 -31.09 13.25
CA GLU A 487 -13.01 -31.90 13.75
C GLU A 487 -12.93 -33.37 13.28
N LYS A 488 -12.63 -33.60 11.98
CA LYS A 488 -12.48 -34.94 11.39
C LYS A 488 -11.28 -35.74 11.93
N GLU A 489 -10.35 -35.09 12.62
CA GLU A 489 -9.17 -35.70 13.26
C GLU A 489 -9.36 -35.89 14.77
N GLY A 490 -10.58 -35.74 15.30
CA GLY A 490 -10.90 -35.85 16.72
C GLY A 490 -10.84 -34.54 17.51
N GLY A 491 -10.56 -33.42 16.84
CA GLY A 491 -10.71 -32.05 17.36
C GLY A 491 -9.65 -31.57 18.38
N LYS A 492 -9.26 -32.39 19.36
CA LYS A 492 -8.44 -31.94 20.51
C LYS A 492 -6.97 -32.33 20.42
N GLY A 493 -6.09 -31.45 20.89
CA GLY A 493 -4.70 -31.78 21.23
C GLY A 493 -3.66 -31.85 20.11
N SER A 494 -4.01 -31.62 18.83
CA SER A 494 -3.04 -31.75 17.72
C SER A 494 -2.16 -30.51 17.47
N ASN A 495 -2.56 -29.32 17.96
CA ASN A 495 -1.76 -28.10 17.93
C ASN A 495 -2.02 -27.28 19.21
N LEU A 496 -0.99 -26.62 19.74
CA LEU A 496 -1.05 -25.68 20.87
C LEU A 496 -0.84 -24.26 20.35
N LEU A 497 -1.83 -23.39 20.52
CA LEU A 497 -1.69 -21.96 20.28
C LEU A 497 -1.47 -21.22 21.62
N ARG A 498 -0.53 -20.28 21.63
CA ARG A 498 -0.29 -19.35 22.74
C ARG A 498 -0.08 -17.95 22.19
N PHE A 499 -0.84 -16.98 22.68
CA PHE A 499 -0.59 -15.56 22.51
C PHE A 499 0.02 -15.02 23.80
N ASP A 500 1.22 -14.46 23.72
CA ASP A 500 1.91 -13.76 24.78
C ASP A 500 2.00 -12.27 24.43
N ALA A 501 1.55 -11.41 25.33
CA ALA A 501 1.47 -9.97 25.11
C ALA A 501 2.88 -9.32 24.97
N PRO A 502 3.00 -8.17 24.29
CA PRO A 502 1.95 -7.47 23.53
C PRO A 502 1.72 -8.05 22.12
N CYS A 503 2.65 -8.85 21.59
CA CYS A 503 2.70 -9.15 20.15
C CYS A 503 3.38 -10.47 19.75
N VAL A 504 3.37 -11.48 20.62
CA VAL A 504 4.00 -12.78 20.38
C VAL A 504 2.92 -13.84 20.20
N LEU A 505 3.00 -14.61 19.11
CA LEU A 505 2.08 -15.70 18.83
C LEU A 505 2.86 -16.96 18.49
N GLN A 506 2.56 -18.06 19.18
CA GLN A 506 3.17 -19.36 19.00
C GLN A 506 2.11 -20.36 18.55
N ASN A 507 2.40 -21.14 17.51
CA ASN A 507 1.60 -22.28 17.08
C ASN A 507 2.52 -23.52 17.03
N ASN A 508 2.46 -24.32 18.09
CA ASN A 508 3.36 -25.43 18.35
C ASN A 508 2.66 -26.78 18.11
N ARG A 509 3.35 -27.74 17.50
CA ARG A 509 2.85 -29.10 17.29
C ARG A 509 3.90 -30.13 17.69
N GLU A 510 3.54 -30.99 18.62
CA GLU A 510 4.28 -32.24 18.90
C GLU A 510 3.71 -33.36 18.03
N PHE A 511 4.56 -34.24 17.51
CA PHE A 511 4.16 -35.42 16.76
C PHE A 511 5.20 -36.53 16.89
N GLU A 512 4.76 -37.78 17.01
CA GLU A 512 5.65 -38.92 17.09
C GLU A 512 6.07 -39.38 15.69
N GLY A 513 7.35 -39.72 15.53
CA GLY A 513 7.86 -40.31 14.30
C GLY A 513 7.61 -41.82 14.22
N LYS A 514 7.75 -42.41 13.03
CA LYS A 514 7.70 -43.88 12.83
C LYS A 514 8.80 -44.66 13.59
N ASP A 515 9.75 -43.92 14.15
CA ASP A 515 10.88 -44.36 14.96
C ASP A 515 10.62 -44.21 16.48
N GLY A 516 9.40 -43.86 16.91
CA GLY A 516 9.06 -43.59 18.32
C GLY A 516 9.66 -42.29 18.87
N VAL A 517 10.36 -41.52 18.03
CA VAL A 517 11.01 -40.27 18.43
C VAL A 517 9.99 -39.14 18.41
N LYS A 518 9.84 -38.43 19.53
CA LYS A 518 9.06 -37.19 19.60
C LYS A 518 9.69 -36.10 18.75
N ASN A 519 8.89 -35.49 17.89
CA ASN A 519 9.30 -34.41 17.01
C ASN A 519 8.45 -33.16 17.25
N TYR A 520 9.08 -32.01 17.05
CA TYR A 520 8.49 -30.71 17.34
C TYR A 520 8.48 -29.86 16.07
N PHE A 521 7.35 -29.21 15.82
CA PHE A 521 7.20 -28.09 14.91
C PHE A 521 6.81 -26.84 15.71
N SER A 522 7.35 -25.68 15.34
CA SER A 522 6.96 -24.38 15.88
C SER A 522 6.82 -23.37 14.76
N GLY A 523 5.64 -22.77 14.63
CA GLY A 523 5.44 -21.50 13.95
C GLY A 523 5.41 -20.39 14.99
N LEU A 524 6.47 -19.58 15.05
CA LEU A 524 6.59 -18.44 15.94
C LEU A 524 6.50 -17.14 15.15
N PHE A 525 5.56 -16.28 15.55
CA PHE A 525 5.25 -15.02 14.92
C PHE A 525 5.41 -13.87 15.92
N LEU A 526 6.16 -12.85 15.53
CA LEU A 526 6.57 -11.73 16.37
C LEU A 526 6.13 -10.42 15.69
N CYS A 527 4.96 -9.92 16.08
CA CYS A 527 4.13 -9.00 15.29
C CYS A 527 4.19 -7.57 15.84
N ARG A 528 5.36 -6.93 15.83
CA ARG A 528 5.58 -5.61 16.43
C ARG A 528 4.64 -4.54 15.84
N PRO A 529 3.91 -3.77 16.67
CA PRO A 529 3.29 -2.51 16.25
C PRO A 529 4.38 -1.48 15.90
N THR A 530 4.59 -1.18 14.63
CA THR A 530 5.51 -0.10 14.22
C THR A 530 4.86 1.28 14.32
N GLY A 531 3.57 1.39 14.02
CA GLY A 531 2.82 2.62 14.06
C GLY A 531 1.43 2.43 13.45
N GLN A 532 0.57 3.45 13.50
CA GLN A 532 -0.81 3.31 13.03
C GLN A 532 -0.88 2.85 11.57
N GLY A 533 -1.51 1.70 11.33
CA GLY A 533 -1.64 1.11 9.99
C GLY A 533 -0.34 0.56 9.42
N LYS A 534 0.65 0.25 10.27
CA LYS A 534 1.91 -0.40 9.91
C LYS A 534 2.30 -1.44 10.96
N SER A 535 2.94 -2.52 10.53
CA SER A 535 3.47 -3.55 11.43
C SER A 535 4.79 -4.14 10.92
N MET A 536 5.56 -4.76 11.82
CA MET A 536 6.71 -5.57 11.46
C MET A 536 6.54 -6.98 12.03
N LEU A 537 6.77 -7.97 11.18
CA LEU A 537 6.62 -9.38 11.48
C LEU A 537 7.96 -10.11 11.36
N ILE A 538 8.46 -10.68 12.46
CA ILE A 538 9.47 -11.75 12.38
C ILE A 538 8.74 -13.09 12.42
N VAL A 539 8.91 -13.91 11.39
CA VAL A 539 8.37 -15.27 11.30
C VAL A 539 9.51 -16.27 11.42
N ARG A 540 9.36 -17.23 12.33
CA ARG A 540 10.33 -18.30 12.57
C ARG A 540 9.61 -19.64 12.50
N PHE A 541 9.83 -20.40 11.44
CA PHE A 541 9.31 -21.78 11.32
C PHE A 541 10.43 -22.78 11.61
N GLY A 542 10.29 -23.58 12.66
CA GLY A 542 11.32 -24.53 13.09
C GLY A 542 10.82 -25.96 13.26
N VAL A 543 11.74 -26.91 13.06
CA VAL A 543 11.50 -28.36 13.20
C VAL A 543 12.70 -29.10 13.79
N THR A 544 12.46 -30.23 14.47
CA THR A 544 13.52 -31.21 14.81
C THR A 544 13.91 -32.12 13.64
N LYS A 545 12.97 -32.43 12.73
CA LYS A 545 13.17 -33.43 11.66
C LYS A 545 13.17 -32.79 10.28
N ARG A 546 14.37 -32.53 9.75
CA ARG A 546 14.56 -31.93 8.43
C ARG A 546 14.40 -32.98 7.33
N SER A 547 13.49 -32.74 6.37
CA SER A 547 13.45 -33.52 5.12
C SER A 547 14.72 -33.26 4.31
N PRO A 548 15.38 -34.28 3.71
CA PRO A 548 16.59 -34.09 2.90
C PRO A 548 16.44 -33.07 1.78
N LEU A 549 15.24 -32.93 1.20
CA LEU A 549 14.98 -31.96 0.13
C LEU A 549 15.12 -30.50 0.61
N VAL A 550 14.98 -30.25 1.92
CA VAL A 550 15.18 -28.94 2.56
C VAL A 550 16.68 -28.62 2.75
N SER A 551 17.61 -29.57 2.60
CA SER A 551 19.05 -29.29 2.59
C SER A 551 19.59 -28.90 1.21
N VAL A 552 18.92 -29.34 0.14
CA VAL A 552 19.33 -29.06 -1.26
C VAL A 552 18.87 -27.67 -1.74
N LEU A 553 17.69 -27.23 -1.33
CA LEU A 553 17.13 -25.93 -1.75
C LEU A 553 17.73 -24.75 -0.94
N PRO A 554 18.23 -23.69 -1.59
CA PRO A 554 18.90 -22.59 -0.91
C PRO A 554 17.92 -21.74 -0.08
N GLN A 555 18.42 -21.14 1.01
CA GLN A 555 17.57 -20.42 1.98
C GLN A 555 16.69 -19.33 1.34
N TRP A 556 17.21 -18.58 0.36
CA TRP A 556 16.45 -17.54 -0.33
C TRP A 556 15.20 -18.10 -1.05
N PHE A 557 15.22 -19.35 -1.52
CA PHE A 557 14.08 -19.99 -2.17
C PHE A 557 12.95 -20.30 -1.17
N TRP A 558 13.32 -20.70 0.06
CA TRP A 558 12.36 -20.89 1.15
C TRP A 558 11.75 -19.55 1.62
N HIS A 559 12.60 -18.52 1.78
CA HIS A 559 12.14 -17.16 2.08
C HIS A 559 11.18 -16.64 0.99
N GLN A 560 11.54 -16.85 -0.28
CA GLN A 560 10.72 -16.48 -1.44
C GLN A 560 9.36 -17.19 -1.42
N ASN A 561 9.27 -18.45 -0.99
CA ASN A 561 7.97 -19.13 -0.89
C ASN A 561 7.14 -18.59 0.29
N ALA A 562 7.74 -18.37 1.46
CA ALA A 562 7.07 -17.75 2.60
C ALA A 562 6.52 -16.34 2.26
N CYS A 563 7.25 -15.56 1.45
CA CYS A 563 6.78 -14.25 0.99
C CYS A 563 5.49 -14.32 0.16
N LYS A 564 5.24 -15.39 -0.60
CA LYS A 564 4.02 -15.54 -1.42
C LYS A 564 2.75 -15.67 -0.58
N VAL A 565 2.88 -16.27 0.62
CA VAL A 565 1.76 -16.48 1.57
C VAL A 565 1.23 -15.12 1.98
N PHE A 566 2.06 -14.29 2.62
CA PHE A 566 1.71 -12.94 3.05
C PHE A 566 1.31 -12.00 1.89
N GLU A 567 1.79 -12.25 0.67
CA GLU A 567 1.38 -11.51 -0.55
C GLU A 567 -0.07 -11.80 -0.98
N GLN A 568 -0.63 -12.94 -0.58
CA GLN A 568 -2.03 -13.27 -0.81
C GLN A 568 -2.94 -12.61 0.23
N ASP A 569 -2.48 -12.48 1.48
CA ASP A 569 -3.27 -11.90 2.58
C ASP A 569 -3.27 -10.37 2.56
N MET A 570 -2.14 -9.76 2.19
CA MET A 570 -1.94 -8.30 2.22
C MET A 570 -3.07 -7.50 1.57
N GLY A 571 -3.68 -8.01 0.49
CA GLY A 571 -4.81 -7.35 -0.18
C GLY A 571 -6.12 -7.36 0.64
N PHE A 572 -6.33 -8.37 1.48
CA PHE A 572 -7.49 -8.47 2.39
C PHE A 572 -7.22 -7.71 3.69
N LEU A 573 -6.06 -7.89 4.32
CA LEU A 573 -5.77 -7.26 5.61
C LEU A 573 -5.64 -5.73 5.49
N SER A 574 -5.11 -5.22 4.37
CA SER A 574 -5.09 -3.78 4.08
C SER A 574 -6.49 -3.18 3.89
N SER A 575 -7.45 -3.91 3.33
CA SER A 575 -8.82 -3.41 3.16
C SER A 575 -9.65 -3.54 4.43
N GLN A 576 -9.43 -4.58 5.24
CA GLN A 576 -9.96 -4.67 6.61
C GLN A 576 -9.48 -3.50 7.48
N ASN A 577 -8.19 -3.13 7.38
CA ASN A 577 -7.63 -1.96 8.05
C ASN A 577 -8.30 -0.66 7.59
N GLU A 578 -8.57 -0.51 6.29
CA GLU A 578 -9.28 0.67 5.76
C GLU A 578 -10.70 0.77 6.34
N VAL A 579 -11.45 -0.33 6.36
CA VAL A 579 -12.81 -0.39 6.93
C VAL A 579 -12.80 -0.06 8.43
N LEU A 580 -11.92 -0.70 9.23
CA LEU A 580 -11.80 -0.43 10.67
C LEU A 580 -11.51 1.06 10.97
N MET A 581 -10.57 1.67 10.23
CA MET A 581 -10.21 3.08 10.39
C MET A 581 -11.26 4.05 9.82
N LYS A 582 -12.14 3.60 8.92
CA LYS A 582 -13.25 4.37 8.35
C LYS A 582 -14.48 4.38 9.26
N GLU A 583 -14.94 3.20 9.68
CA GLU A 583 -16.17 3.04 10.47
C GLU A 583 -15.99 3.37 11.96
N LYS A 584 -14.79 3.14 12.52
CA LYS A 584 -14.38 3.58 13.87
C LYS A 584 -15.28 3.08 15.03
N VAL A 585 -15.84 1.88 14.87
CA VAL A 585 -16.62 1.18 15.90
C VAL A 585 -15.88 -0.08 16.40
N PRO A 586 -16.22 -0.63 17.58
CA PRO A 586 -15.69 -1.89 18.08
C PRO A 586 -16.00 -3.07 17.14
N THR A 587 -15.18 -4.14 17.19
CA THR A 587 -15.24 -5.17 16.15
C THR A 587 -16.52 -6.00 16.14
N LYS A 588 -17.22 -6.12 17.29
CA LYS A 588 -18.54 -6.76 17.40
C LYS A 588 -19.61 -6.14 16.48
N ASP A 589 -19.46 -4.86 16.13
CA ASP A 589 -20.41 -4.09 15.34
C ASP A 589 -20.05 -4.13 13.83
N LEU A 590 -18.98 -4.84 13.45
CA LEU A 590 -18.48 -4.96 12.07
C LEU A 590 -18.52 -6.40 11.54
N TYR A 591 -18.23 -7.40 12.38
CA TYR A 591 -18.23 -8.80 11.96
C TYR A 591 -18.69 -9.77 13.07
N LEU A 592 -19.32 -10.86 12.62
CA LEU A 592 -19.68 -12.00 13.46
C LEU A 592 -18.45 -12.88 13.71
N ASN A 593 -18.51 -13.69 14.77
CA ASN A 593 -17.46 -14.66 15.11
C ASN A 593 -18.10 -16.05 15.35
N LEU A 594 -17.68 -17.04 14.58
CA LEU A 594 -18.10 -18.44 14.64
C LEU A 594 -17.25 -19.20 15.67
N LYS A 595 -17.86 -20.12 16.44
CA LYS A 595 -17.10 -21.03 17.33
C LYS A 595 -16.09 -21.88 16.56
N SER A 596 -16.44 -22.30 15.35
CA SER A 596 -15.71 -23.27 14.52
C SER A 596 -14.57 -22.70 13.66
N SER A 597 -14.29 -21.40 13.77
CA SER A 597 -13.09 -20.76 13.18
C SER A 597 -12.51 -19.65 14.07
N ASP A 598 -13.35 -18.78 14.61
CA ASP A 598 -12.94 -17.44 15.07
C ASP A 598 -12.68 -17.35 16.59
N THR A 599 -12.56 -18.50 17.27
CA THR A 599 -12.42 -18.55 18.74
C THR A 599 -11.17 -17.80 19.23
N TRP A 600 -10.01 -17.96 18.57
CA TRP A 600 -8.80 -17.21 18.96
C TRP A 600 -8.92 -15.71 18.68
N VAL A 601 -9.51 -15.34 17.54
CA VAL A 601 -9.78 -13.96 17.13
C VAL A 601 -10.65 -13.25 18.19
N ALA A 602 -11.70 -13.92 18.66
CA ALA A 602 -12.58 -13.41 19.71
C ALA A 602 -11.85 -13.26 21.07
N GLU A 603 -11.04 -14.24 21.48
CA GLU A 603 -10.25 -14.14 22.72
C GLU A 603 -9.20 -13.01 22.67
N TYR A 604 -8.57 -12.79 21.51
CA TYR A 604 -7.66 -11.66 21.31
C TYR A 604 -8.37 -10.30 21.38
N ARG A 605 -9.54 -10.14 20.73
CA ARG A 605 -10.31 -8.89 20.80
C ARG A 605 -10.94 -8.65 22.18
N LYS A 606 -11.24 -9.70 22.96
CA LYS A 606 -11.59 -9.61 24.40
C LYS A 606 -10.39 -9.21 25.27
N TRP A 607 -9.21 -9.77 25.02
CA TRP A 607 -7.98 -9.34 25.70
C TRP A 607 -7.65 -7.86 25.41
N MET A 608 -7.84 -7.41 24.16
CA MET A 608 -7.73 -5.99 23.78
C MET A 608 -8.74 -5.09 24.51
N ASP A 609 -9.95 -5.57 24.83
CA ASP A 609 -10.87 -4.82 25.71
C ASP A 609 -10.32 -4.66 27.14
N LYS A 610 -9.68 -5.71 27.66
CA LYS A 610 -9.17 -5.75 29.04
C LYS A 610 -7.96 -4.85 29.28
N VAL A 611 -7.00 -4.80 28.34
CA VAL A 611 -5.73 -4.05 28.51
C VAL A 611 -5.49 -2.93 27.49
N GLY A 612 -6.28 -2.81 26.42
CA GLY A 612 -6.01 -1.88 25.32
C GLY A 612 -6.02 -0.40 25.70
N HIS A 613 -6.70 -0.03 26.79
CA HIS A 613 -6.62 1.31 27.38
C HIS A 613 -5.20 1.71 27.83
N GLY A 614 -4.33 0.72 28.07
CA GLY A 614 -2.90 0.86 28.34
C GLY A 614 -2.02 1.02 27.10
N MET A 615 -2.61 1.09 25.90
CA MET A 615 -1.91 1.22 24.61
C MET A 615 -2.15 2.60 23.97
N PRO A 616 -1.31 3.04 23.00
CA PRO A 616 -1.49 4.33 22.31
C PRO A 616 -2.78 4.43 21.48
N TYR A 617 -3.24 3.28 20.97
CA TYR A 617 -4.50 3.07 20.25
C TYR A 617 -4.83 1.57 20.28
N HIS A 618 -6.11 1.19 20.19
CA HIS A 618 -6.54 -0.21 20.14
C HIS A 618 -7.93 -0.36 19.51
N PHE A 619 -8.20 -1.54 18.95
CA PHE A 619 -9.55 -2.01 18.60
C PHE A 619 -9.79 -3.30 19.39
N GLY A 620 -10.79 -3.30 20.28
CA GLY A 620 -11.26 -4.48 21.00
C GLY A 620 -12.62 -4.94 20.49
N HIS A 621 -13.18 -5.96 21.15
CA HIS A 621 -14.48 -6.51 20.78
C HIS A 621 -15.62 -5.55 21.16
N ARG A 622 -15.58 -4.97 22.37
CA ARG A 622 -16.56 -4.01 22.92
C ARG A 622 -16.02 -2.58 23.02
N THR A 623 -14.72 -2.35 22.89
CA THR A 623 -14.04 -1.05 23.12
C THR A 623 -13.15 -0.63 21.95
N ILE A 624 -12.78 0.65 21.93
CA ILE A 624 -11.88 1.26 20.93
C ILE A 624 -11.14 2.45 21.54
N SER A 625 -9.88 2.64 21.16
CA SER A 625 -9.10 3.85 21.38
C SER A 625 -8.46 4.26 20.05
N LEU A 626 -8.83 5.43 19.52
CA LEU A 626 -8.32 5.91 18.25
C LEU A 626 -6.95 6.62 18.41
N PRO A 627 -6.07 6.54 17.40
CA PRO A 627 -4.78 7.24 17.41
C PRO A 627 -4.99 8.76 17.48
N LYS A 628 -4.17 9.43 18.29
CA LYS A 628 -4.25 10.90 18.49
C LYS A 628 -3.87 11.72 17.26
N VAL A 629 -3.13 11.13 16.33
CA VAL A 629 -2.75 11.71 15.04
C VAL A 629 -3.26 10.74 13.97
N PRO A 630 -3.96 11.20 12.92
CA PRO A 630 -4.35 10.33 11.80
C PRO A 630 -3.11 9.66 11.16
N PRO A 631 -3.20 8.40 10.72
CA PRO A 631 -2.06 7.70 10.14
C PRO A 631 -1.46 8.42 8.94
N VAL A 632 -0.14 8.61 8.95
CA VAL A 632 0.63 8.90 7.73
C VAL A 632 0.89 7.57 7.01
N VAL A 633 -0.18 6.99 6.51
CA VAL A 633 -0.20 5.78 5.70
C VAL A 633 -0.47 6.20 4.26
N GLU A 634 0.56 6.11 3.42
CA GLU A 634 0.38 5.96 1.99
C GLU A 634 -0.30 4.60 1.76
N HIS A 635 -1.63 4.59 1.77
CA HIS A 635 -2.42 3.37 1.67
C HIS A 635 -2.09 2.65 0.37
N ALA A 636 -1.62 1.41 0.45
CA ALA A 636 -1.45 0.55 -0.71
C ALA A 636 -2.83 0.28 -1.32
N PRO A 637 -3.15 0.80 -2.52
CA PRO A 637 -4.53 0.82 -3.03
C PRO A 637 -5.02 -0.60 -3.30
N ALA A 638 -6.05 -1.04 -2.57
CA ALA A 638 -6.42 -2.46 -2.48
C ALA A 638 -6.73 -3.13 -3.84
N GLY A 639 -6.55 -4.46 -3.89
CA GLY A 639 -6.82 -5.26 -5.08
C GLY A 639 -5.78 -5.07 -6.20
N LEU A 640 -6.26 -4.86 -7.42
CA LEU A 640 -5.42 -4.90 -8.63
C LEU A 640 -4.32 -3.83 -8.65
N ILE A 641 -4.54 -2.67 -8.01
CA ILE A 641 -3.57 -1.57 -8.05
C ILE A 641 -2.39 -1.85 -7.10
N ALA A 642 -2.61 -2.40 -5.90
CA ALA A 642 -1.54 -2.91 -5.04
C ALA A 642 -0.73 -4.02 -5.76
N ALA A 643 -1.42 -4.95 -6.44
CA ALA A 643 -0.77 -6.01 -7.21
C ALA A 643 0.10 -5.45 -8.36
N LEU A 644 -0.39 -4.44 -9.09
CA LEU A 644 0.38 -3.75 -10.14
C LEU A 644 1.57 -2.98 -9.53
N SER A 645 1.34 -2.12 -8.54
CA SER A 645 2.37 -1.30 -7.89
C SER A 645 3.49 -2.15 -7.28
N ALA A 646 3.16 -3.30 -6.68
CA ALA A 646 4.14 -4.20 -6.05
C ALA A 646 4.79 -5.21 -7.01
N SER A 647 4.39 -5.22 -8.30
CA SER A 647 5.01 -6.05 -9.34
C SER A 647 5.97 -5.29 -10.25
N TYR A 648 6.03 -3.95 -10.15
CA TYR A 648 7.13 -3.18 -10.72
C TYR A 648 8.42 -3.44 -9.92
N PRO A 649 9.53 -3.86 -10.56
CA PRO A 649 10.82 -3.93 -9.89
C PRO A 649 11.30 -2.52 -9.52
N ALA A 650 11.94 -2.37 -8.37
CA ALA A 650 12.63 -1.16 -7.96
C ALA A 650 13.90 -0.94 -8.81
N LYS A 651 13.71 -0.62 -10.10
CA LYS A 651 14.79 -0.29 -11.04
C LYS A 651 15.35 1.08 -10.71
N GLY A 652 16.28 1.12 -9.76
CA GLY A 652 17.20 2.23 -9.60
C GLY A 652 18.00 2.43 -10.88
N GLY A 653 17.58 3.40 -11.70
CA GLY A 653 18.49 4.06 -12.62
C GLY A 653 19.47 4.92 -11.82
N ILE A 654 20.59 5.31 -12.43
CA ILE A 654 21.52 6.23 -11.79
C ILE A 654 20.78 7.54 -11.52
N GLY A 655 20.56 7.87 -10.23
CA GLY A 655 19.90 9.10 -9.78
C GLY A 655 18.40 9.04 -9.48
N THR A 656 17.70 7.90 -9.66
CA THR A 656 16.24 7.83 -9.39
C THR A 656 15.93 7.38 -7.95
N MET A 657 15.70 8.33 -7.05
CA MET A 657 14.95 8.05 -5.81
C MET A 657 13.46 7.91 -6.14
N HIS A 658 12.91 6.71 -5.97
CA HIS A 658 11.47 6.49 -5.92
C HIS A 658 11.01 6.42 -4.46
N ALA A 659 9.79 6.87 -4.18
CA ALA A 659 9.17 6.60 -2.88
C ALA A 659 9.09 5.07 -2.64
N PRO A 660 9.43 4.58 -1.43
CA PRO A 660 9.49 3.15 -1.16
C PRO A 660 8.08 2.56 -1.10
N ASN A 661 7.65 1.86 -2.15
CA ASN A 661 6.41 1.12 -2.12
C ASN A 661 6.51 -0.04 -1.11
N LEU A 662 6.00 0.17 0.10
CA LEU A 662 6.03 -0.80 1.21
C LEU A 662 5.31 -2.12 0.90
N ALA A 663 4.42 -2.16 -0.10
CA ALA A 663 3.80 -3.40 -0.55
C ALA A 663 4.77 -4.31 -1.33
N ASN A 664 5.86 -3.77 -1.90
CA ASN A 664 6.83 -4.50 -2.72
C ASN A 664 7.79 -5.34 -1.84
N ARG A 665 8.01 -6.61 -2.21
CA ARG A 665 8.86 -7.56 -1.45
C ARG A 665 10.29 -7.06 -1.23
N TYR A 666 10.83 -6.21 -2.11
CA TYR A 666 12.14 -5.60 -1.89
C TYR A 666 12.18 -4.80 -0.58
N PHE A 667 11.25 -3.87 -0.40
CA PHE A 667 11.15 -3.06 0.81
C PHE A 667 10.60 -3.86 1.99
N ARG A 668 9.58 -4.71 1.77
CA ARG A 668 9.03 -5.55 2.84
C ARG A 668 10.06 -6.53 3.43
N HIS A 669 10.89 -7.17 2.61
CA HIS A 669 11.70 -8.31 3.05
C HIS A 669 13.18 -8.26 2.65
N ILE A 670 13.50 -7.91 1.39
CA ILE A 670 14.88 -8.06 0.87
C ILE A 670 15.85 -7.13 1.58
N ILE A 671 15.48 -5.87 1.84
CA ILE A 671 16.32 -4.94 2.62
C ILE A 671 16.57 -5.44 4.06
N HIS A 672 15.60 -6.16 4.63
CA HIS A 672 15.68 -6.70 5.99
C HIS A 672 16.36 -8.08 6.09
N CYS A 673 16.85 -8.63 4.98
CA CYS A 673 17.33 -10.00 4.91
C CYS A 673 18.68 -10.10 4.20
N ARG A 674 19.77 -10.20 5.00
CA ARG A 674 21.16 -10.20 4.51
C ARG A 674 21.43 -11.29 3.47
N SER A 675 20.84 -12.48 3.64
CA SER A 675 20.97 -13.57 2.67
C SER A 675 20.27 -13.28 1.34
N CYS A 676 19.05 -12.74 1.35
CA CYS A 676 18.32 -12.39 0.13
C CYS A 676 18.97 -11.19 -0.59
N SER A 677 19.37 -10.15 0.15
CA SER A 677 20.08 -8.98 -0.38
C SER A 677 21.40 -9.37 -1.07
N ASN A 678 22.21 -10.24 -0.46
CA ASN A 678 23.44 -10.75 -1.07
C ASN A 678 23.18 -11.56 -2.34
N VAL A 679 22.07 -12.31 -2.41
CA VAL A 679 21.67 -13.08 -3.61
C VAL A 679 21.26 -12.15 -4.75
N ILE A 680 20.53 -11.06 -4.49
CA ILE A 680 20.25 -10.02 -5.49
C ILE A 680 21.55 -9.42 -6.02
N LYS A 681 22.43 -8.92 -5.13
CA LYS A 681 23.74 -8.33 -5.51
C LYS A 681 24.57 -9.28 -6.38
N SER A 682 24.56 -10.58 -6.05
CA SER A 682 25.26 -11.62 -6.80
C SER A 682 24.68 -11.82 -8.21
N PHE A 683 23.35 -11.92 -8.34
CA PHE A 683 22.71 -12.03 -9.66
C PHE A 683 22.84 -10.74 -10.48
N GLU A 684 22.88 -9.57 -9.86
CA GLU A 684 23.11 -8.29 -10.53
C GLU A 684 24.53 -8.18 -11.08
N LEU A 685 25.53 -8.57 -10.29
CA LEU A 685 26.92 -8.67 -10.72
C LEU A 685 27.07 -9.63 -11.91
N TRP A 686 26.54 -10.86 -11.80
CA TRP A 686 26.57 -11.83 -12.90
C TRP A 686 25.83 -11.34 -14.14
N LYS A 687 24.63 -10.75 -13.99
CA LYS A 687 23.89 -10.13 -15.09
C LYS A 687 24.74 -9.06 -15.80
N ASN A 688 25.40 -8.18 -15.04
CA ASN A 688 26.24 -7.12 -15.60
C ASN A 688 27.45 -7.67 -16.35
N ILE A 689 28.18 -8.61 -15.75
CA ILE A 689 29.34 -9.29 -16.37
C ILE A 689 28.90 -10.01 -17.66
N LEU A 690 27.82 -10.79 -17.62
CA LEU A 690 27.32 -11.53 -18.78
C LEU A 690 26.81 -10.60 -19.89
N SER A 691 26.17 -9.48 -19.56
CA SER A 691 25.78 -8.46 -20.55
C SER A 691 27.00 -7.79 -21.19
N ALA A 692 28.00 -7.39 -20.40
CA ALA A 692 29.23 -6.79 -20.91
C ALA A 692 30.01 -7.76 -21.82
N THR A 693 30.12 -9.02 -21.40
CA THR A 693 30.75 -10.09 -22.18
C THR A 693 29.99 -10.35 -23.49
N ALA A 694 28.65 -10.37 -23.49
CA ALA A 694 27.87 -10.50 -24.72
C ALA A 694 28.12 -9.35 -25.71
N VAL A 695 28.20 -8.10 -25.22
CA VAL A 695 28.53 -6.93 -26.05
C VAL A 695 29.97 -7.02 -26.60
N ALA A 696 30.94 -7.37 -25.76
CA ALA A 696 32.34 -7.52 -26.17
C ALA A 696 32.53 -8.64 -27.22
N LEU A 697 31.90 -9.80 -27.03
CA LEU A 697 31.90 -10.90 -27.99
C LEU A 697 31.23 -10.50 -29.31
N THR A 698 30.16 -9.71 -29.27
CA THR A 698 29.49 -9.18 -30.47
C THR A 698 30.38 -8.19 -31.21
N ALA A 699 31.09 -7.31 -30.50
CA ALA A 699 32.06 -6.39 -31.08
C ALA A 699 33.25 -7.12 -31.74
N LEU A 700 33.83 -8.12 -31.06
CA LEU A 700 34.85 -9.00 -31.64
C LEU A 700 34.31 -9.74 -32.87
N ALA A 701 33.06 -10.23 -32.82
CA ALA A 701 32.46 -10.91 -33.97
C ALA A 701 32.40 -9.99 -35.19
N ILE A 702 32.08 -8.70 -35.05
CA ILE A 702 32.09 -7.75 -36.19
C ILE A 702 33.49 -7.70 -36.84
N LEU A 703 34.55 -7.53 -36.03
CA LEU A 703 35.94 -7.39 -36.48
C LEU A 703 36.52 -8.65 -37.13
N VAL A 704 36.06 -9.85 -36.75
CA VAL A 704 36.64 -11.11 -37.24
C VAL A 704 36.17 -11.47 -38.65
N VAL A 705 37.14 -11.68 -39.55
CA VAL A 705 36.92 -12.02 -40.97
C VAL A 705 36.48 -13.49 -41.14
N SER A 706 37.00 -14.42 -40.35
CA SER A 706 36.67 -15.85 -40.46
C SER A 706 35.21 -16.14 -40.09
N ARG A 707 34.47 -16.78 -41.00
CA ARG A 707 33.06 -17.16 -40.79
C ARG A 707 32.87 -18.11 -39.62
N GLN A 708 33.81 -19.03 -39.38
CA GLN A 708 33.74 -19.98 -38.27
C GLN A 708 33.87 -19.26 -36.92
N TRP A 709 34.91 -18.44 -36.74
CA TRP A 709 35.09 -17.66 -35.52
C TRP A 709 33.97 -16.65 -35.28
N LYS A 710 33.46 -16.00 -36.35
CA LYS A 710 32.27 -15.13 -36.29
C LYS A 710 31.04 -15.88 -35.77
N ALA A 711 30.81 -17.12 -36.21
CA ALA A 711 29.71 -17.94 -35.70
C ALA A 711 29.90 -18.35 -34.22
N VAL A 712 31.12 -18.75 -33.83
CA VAL A 712 31.45 -19.09 -32.43
C VAL A 712 31.23 -17.90 -31.50
N LEU A 713 31.76 -16.72 -31.85
CA LEU A 713 31.62 -15.50 -31.04
C LEU A 713 30.16 -15.06 -30.88
N LEU A 714 29.35 -15.12 -31.95
CA LEU A 714 27.92 -14.80 -31.87
C LEU A 714 27.13 -15.84 -31.08
N GLY A 715 27.46 -17.14 -31.19
CA GLY A 715 26.88 -18.20 -30.37
C GLY A 715 27.18 -18.01 -28.87
N SER A 716 28.43 -17.67 -28.54
CA SER A 716 28.83 -17.33 -27.17
C SER A 716 28.14 -16.06 -26.66
N ALA A 717 28.00 -15.02 -27.49
CA ALA A 717 27.28 -13.80 -27.13
C ALA A 717 25.78 -14.06 -26.86
N ALA A 718 25.14 -14.93 -27.65
CA ALA A 718 23.77 -15.36 -27.43
C ALA A 718 23.62 -16.15 -26.13
N LEU A 719 24.55 -17.07 -25.82
CA LEU A 719 24.58 -17.82 -24.56
C LEU A 719 24.75 -16.89 -23.34
N CYS A 720 25.69 -15.94 -23.41
CA CYS A 720 25.86 -14.92 -22.37
C CYS A 720 24.60 -14.06 -22.18
N SER A 721 23.92 -13.69 -23.28
CA SER A 721 22.66 -12.93 -23.25
C SER A 721 21.52 -13.73 -22.59
N ALA A 722 21.40 -15.03 -22.90
CA ALA A 722 20.43 -15.92 -22.29
C ALA A 722 20.70 -16.15 -20.79
N ALA A 723 21.97 -16.27 -20.40
CA ALA A 723 22.38 -16.36 -19.00
C ALA A 723 22.09 -15.06 -18.24
N ALA A 724 22.38 -13.88 -18.83
CA ALA A 724 22.04 -12.58 -18.26
C ALA A 724 20.51 -12.40 -18.09
N TYR A 725 19.71 -12.87 -19.06
CA TYR A 725 18.25 -12.90 -18.94
C TYR A 725 17.79 -13.82 -17.81
N THR A 726 18.41 -14.99 -17.64
CA THR A 726 18.14 -15.89 -16.50
C THR A 726 18.46 -15.22 -15.16
N CYS A 727 19.58 -14.50 -15.03
CA CYS A 727 19.89 -13.69 -13.85
C CYS A 727 18.83 -12.61 -13.60
N LEU A 728 18.39 -11.90 -14.65
CA LEU A 728 17.30 -10.92 -14.56
C LEU A 728 15.97 -11.55 -14.14
N ARG A 729 15.66 -12.79 -14.58
CA ARG A 729 14.47 -13.53 -14.12
C ARG A 729 14.60 -13.95 -12.65
N ALA A 730 15.79 -14.32 -12.18
CA ALA A 730 16.06 -14.63 -10.77
C ALA A 730 15.93 -13.40 -9.85
N ILE A 731 16.41 -12.23 -10.30
CA ILE A 731 16.21 -10.93 -9.62
C ILE A 731 14.72 -10.61 -9.54
N ASN A 732 14.02 -10.53 -10.68
CA ASN A 732 12.58 -10.22 -10.72
C ASN A 732 11.74 -11.20 -9.89
N LEU A 733 12.09 -12.49 -9.87
CA LEU A 733 11.42 -13.49 -9.03
C LEU A 733 11.52 -13.10 -7.56
N ASN A 734 12.72 -12.76 -7.07
CA ASN A 734 12.97 -12.40 -5.68
C ASN A 734 12.46 -10.99 -5.31
N THR A 735 12.47 -10.02 -6.23
CA THR A 735 12.07 -8.64 -5.92
C THR A 735 10.59 -8.35 -6.09
N ASN A 736 9.91 -8.96 -7.07
CA ASN A 736 8.55 -8.57 -7.44
C ASN A 736 7.51 -9.48 -6.77
N ASN A 737 6.42 -8.91 -6.26
CA ASN A 737 5.37 -9.68 -5.59
C ASN A 737 4.75 -10.75 -6.50
N PHE A 738 4.33 -11.85 -5.88
CA PHE A 738 3.38 -12.78 -6.45
C PHE A 738 2.02 -12.10 -6.59
N ILE A 739 1.56 -11.91 -7.83
CA ILE A 739 0.16 -11.56 -8.09
C ILE A 739 -0.65 -12.86 -8.08
N ARG A 740 -1.66 -12.94 -7.21
CA ARG A 740 -2.67 -13.99 -7.29
C ARG A 740 -3.44 -13.83 -8.60
N THR A 741 -3.17 -14.68 -9.58
CA THR A 741 -4.02 -14.78 -10.77
C THR A 741 -5.37 -15.34 -10.35
N HIS A 742 -6.37 -14.46 -10.17
CA HIS A 742 -7.74 -14.87 -9.92
C HIS A 742 -8.18 -15.80 -11.06
N ARG A 743 -8.67 -17.01 -10.70
CA ARG A 743 -9.15 -17.99 -11.68
C ARG A 743 -10.46 -17.49 -12.31
N ARG A 744 -10.31 -16.78 -13.43
CA ARG A 744 -11.35 -16.03 -14.16
C ARG A 744 -11.87 -14.81 -13.38
N LEU A 745 -11.40 -13.65 -13.80
CA LEU A 745 -12.26 -12.52 -14.13
C LEU A 745 -12.49 -12.56 -15.65
#